data_AF-A0A7J3KS86-F1
#
_entry.id   AF-A0A7J3KS86-F1
#
_cell.length_a   1.000
_cell.length_b   1.000
_cell.length_c   1.000
_cell.angle_alpha   90.00
_cell.angle_beta   90.00
_cell.angle_gamma   90.00
#
_symmetry.space_group_name_H-M   'P 1'
#
loop_
_entity.id
_entity.type
_entity.pdbx_description
1 polymer ?
#
loop_
_entity_poly.entity_id
_entity_poly.type
_entity_poly.pdbx_seq_one_letter_code
_entity_poly.pdbx_strand_id
1 'polypeptide(L)'
;MRWLSLNSFSEVNFEHPGYPIYRAFIIPYRRGADLYDVVEVGADEVERWREMLEKLKAFLSDAMESLSENGKELRDYEILELIGDLISLFLRAPLNREVLPSVAPSPLKAYAFIRLIGLEAGEWERLELDPLGFTYTFYHSRMRGYLKGCGQHSKLAKVLSNLEATELSDILESCWLLIPADTRPVLNTASLISHLLLTSAIAWSMAINRGIESRRDLALLRLAALLHDIGKPFNYREHVRASLEVAERLLSRLLPDRDVKTISKIIEEHHYPKTELGNIVKHADAFASAIDRLRRLLGYGYFKSIKEKLEDAARALNYDGLDKAFNDWDFWRRVYEEYDRDLIRNLSEEFVKSVRKITKNFTITLPENETTKEESKGIGIVLVDVGGIQNFIYRSHSLRQVAAASLVIDSLVMAYMVAYLQYTLGVKYWLPYEALLYTAGGNVELLVPYTLVETIKNRISKLGGYLMKSYGISLRIANTELYENYARTIRELMAMISIKKMHVVYEKYCASIPTDLERGVRKVCQFCFAEVPTMKISTPEGGVEACKICGELNDIGLNIHFKEKYESEISICGKIYRPEDVFDIPWDDEGAYIRASERIMEIISGHDLSELQELGRLAEMRNIAVIKVDGTLIGSLMATCLSIADAYERSARIDLALKRSIEDAVKEVYNGVLKEFSEVDAAKAALSIKIGILYAGGDDAVILAPSWASPLIALVLGREFLYNLGFIRGLSVGVAAANPKANIWSLIDASSELMRRAKSKSKEGVEKGLAESMVCFDIVEAGDLSSSTINERFEALRREKLTAQPLSMKDFEKMLSSILSSELEYSKIAHISYLASRNIKILEKDAVKRDLIERVWEVQKRLKDIRRAIIETLQAAKSMIIKMGNVKRYERYILLIAYIYACRQAARIKNGPYEFIKSIIPDSLDAPSNLSDVDRLIKIIGGGVI
;
A
#
# COMPACT_ATOMS: atom_id res chain seq x y z
N MET A 1 2.01 25.64 -30.67
CA MET A 1 2.12 26.72 -29.67
C MET A 1 0.93 27.68 -29.61
N ARG A 2 0.25 28.07 -30.72
CA ARG A 2 -0.93 28.97 -30.69
C ARG A 2 -2.30 28.32 -30.36
N TRP A 3 -2.32 27.03 -30.01
CA TRP A 3 -3.54 26.22 -29.88
C TRP A 3 -3.84 25.70 -28.45
N LEU A 4 -2.92 25.92 -27.50
CA LEU A 4 -3.11 25.60 -26.08
C LEU A 4 -3.98 26.64 -25.36
N SER A 5 -4.14 27.85 -25.92
CA SER A 5 -4.80 28.97 -25.25
C SER A 5 -6.30 29.08 -25.49
N LEU A 6 -6.92 28.23 -26.31
CA LEU A 6 -8.31 28.42 -26.76
C LEU A 6 -9.32 27.44 -26.16
N ASN A 7 -8.93 26.60 -25.19
CA ASN A 7 -9.86 25.76 -24.40
C ASN A 7 -9.18 25.26 -23.10
N SER A 8 -8.49 26.14 -22.38
CA SER A 8 -7.99 25.80 -21.04
C SER A 8 -9.16 25.77 -20.05
N PHE A 9 -9.05 24.99 -18.98
CA PHE A 9 -9.99 25.07 -17.87
C PHE A 9 -9.88 26.38 -17.11
N SER A 10 -8.86 27.22 -17.31
CA SER A 10 -8.70 28.55 -16.66
C SER A 10 -9.89 29.49 -16.84
N GLU A 11 -10.74 29.26 -17.84
CA GLU A 11 -11.95 30.05 -18.11
C GLU A 11 -13.16 29.60 -17.26
N VAL A 12 -13.10 28.44 -16.61
CA VAL A 12 -14.16 27.95 -15.72
C VAL A 12 -14.01 28.63 -14.35
N ASN A 13 -14.83 29.64 -14.10
CA ASN A 13 -14.73 30.47 -12.90
C ASN A 13 -15.15 29.71 -11.63
N PHE A 14 -14.42 29.97 -10.54
CA PHE A 14 -14.80 29.52 -9.21
C PHE A 14 -15.81 30.49 -8.59
N GLU A 15 -16.97 29.99 -8.21
CA GLU A 15 -18.02 30.71 -7.50
C GLU A 15 -18.30 30.04 -6.15
N HIS A 16 -17.98 30.77 -5.08
CA HIS A 16 -18.14 30.29 -3.72
C HIS A 16 -19.63 30.19 -3.33
N PRO A 17 -20.08 29.13 -2.62
CA PRO A 17 -21.50 28.91 -2.30
C PRO A 17 -22.07 29.86 -1.23
N GLY A 18 -21.31 30.88 -0.79
CA GLY A 18 -21.69 31.85 0.23
C GLY A 18 -21.42 31.42 1.68
N TYR A 19 -20.78 30.27 1.90
CA TYR A 19 -20.31 29.80 3.22
C TYR A 19 -19.12 28.84 3.04
N PRO A 20 -18.23 28.69 4.03
CA PRO A 20 -17.02 27.87 3.88
C PRO A 20 -17.33 26.41 3.56
N ILE A 21 -16.55 25.84 2.65
CA ILE A 21 -16.66 24.43 2.26
C ILE A 21 -15.72 23.63 3.16
N TYR A 22 -16.24 22.58 3.78
CA TYR A 22 -15.44 21.69 4.62
C TYR A 22 -15.47 20.26 4.11
N ARG A 23 -14.34 19.56 4.24
CA ARG A 23 -14.20 18.10 4.07
C ARG A 23 -14.01 17.47 5.45
N ALA A 24 -14.88 16.53 5.84
CA ALA A 24 -14.84 15.86 7.14
C ALA A 24 -14.33 14.42 7.04
N PHE A 25 -13.31 14.05 7.81
CA PHE A 25 -12.61 12.79 7.64
C PHE A 25 -13.00 11.73 8.68
N ILE A 26 -13.43 10.56 8.19
CA ILE A 26 -13.76 9.39 9.03
C ILE A 26 -12.49 8.90 9.75
N ILE A 27 -11.38 8.82 9.04
CA ILE A 27 -10.03 8.64 9.60
C ILE A 27 -9.33 9.99 9.56
N PRO A 28 -8.77 10.54 10.66
CA PRO A 28 -8.14 11.86 10.66
C PRO A 28 -7.12 12.04 9.52
N TYR A 29 -7.15 13.17 8.83
CA TYR A 29 -6.29 13.47 7.69
C TYR A 29 -5.00 14.15 8.15
N ARG A 30 -3.85 13.72 7.61
CA ARG A 30 -2.55 14.32 7.92
C ARG A 30 -2.26 15.43 6.92
N ARG A 31 -1.96 16.63 7.43
CA ARG A 31 -1.39 17.74 6.64
C ARG A 31 -0.13 18.24 7.35
N GLY A 32 1.03 17.88 6.80
CA GLY A 32 2.32 18.16 7.44
C GLY A 32 2.49 17.41 8.75
N ALA A 33 2.72 18.15 9.84
CA ALA A 33 2.94 17.62 11.18
C ALA A 33 1.68 17.55 12.02
N ASP A 34 0.49 17.86 11.48
CA ASP A 34 -0.78 17.90 12.22
C ASP A 34 -1.83 16.94 11.63
N LEU A 35 -2.81 16.56 12.48
CA LEU A 35 -3.98 15.78 12.10
C LEU A 35 -5.24 16.63 12.17
N TYR A 36 -6.07 16.49 11.14
CA TYR A 36 -7.30 17.23 10.96
C TYR A 36 -8.48 16.29 10.82
N ASP A 37 -9.50 16.53 11.64
CA ASP A 37 -10.81 15.89 11.49
C ASP A 37 -11.65 16.56 10.40
N VAL A 38 -11.41 17.85 10.19
CA VAL A 38 -12.08 18.69 9.20
C VAL A 38 -11.05 19.62 8.57
N VAL A 39 -11.07 19.72 7.24
CA VAL A 39 -10.25 20.67 6.47
C VAL A 39 -11.16 21.57 5.66
N GLU A 40 -10.87 22.87 5.65
CA GLU A 40 -11.54 23.83 4.78
C GLU A 40 -10.99 23.72 3.35
N VAL A 41 -11.88 23.72 2.38
CA VAL A 41 -11.56 23.63 0.95
C VAL A 41 -11.61 25.05 0.38
N GLY A 42 -10.46 25.54 -0.08
CA GLY A 42 -10.31 26.90 -0.60
C GLY A 42 -9.95 26.94 -2.08
N ALA A 43 -9.47 28.10 -2.53
CA ALA A 43 -9.08 28.34 -3.91
C ALA A 43 -7.91 27.43 -4.35
N ASP A 44 -6.98 27.09 -3.44
CA ASP A 44 -5.83 26.24 -3.73
C ASP A 44 -6.27 24.82 -4.13
N GLU A 45 -7.26 24.25 -3.42
CA GLU A 45 -7.81 22.94 -3.75
C GLU A 45 -8.60 22.96 -5.08
N VAL A 46 -9.29 24.06 -5.40
CA VAL A 46 -9.97 24.24 -6.69
C VAL A 46 -8.98 24.36 -7.84
N GLU A 47 -7.84 25.03 -7.62
CA GLU A 47 -6.80 25.13 -8.64
C GLU A 47 -6.10 23.78 -8.88
N ARG A 48 -5.89 22.98 -7.82
CA ARG A 48 -5.44 21.59 -7.98
C ARG A 48 -6.44 20.74 -8.77
N TRP A 49 -7.75 20.94 -8.56
CA TRP A 49 -8.78 20.28 -9.37
C TRP A 49 -8.68 20.68 -10.84
N ARG A 50 -8.44 21.97 -11.12
CA ARG A 50 -8.22 22.48 -12.47
C ARG A 50 -7.00 21.84 -13.13
N GLU A 51 -5.88 21.76 -12.40
CA GLU A 51 -4.66 21.12 -12.87
C GLU A 51 -4.87 19.63 -13.18
N MET A 52 -5.61 18.93 -12.32
CA MET A 52 -6.01 17.53 -12.54
C MET A 52 -6.78 17.36 -13.85
N LEU A 53 -7.74 18.25 -14.14
CA LEU A 53 -8.53 18.22 -15.37
C LEU A 53 -7.67 18.50 -16.61
N GLU A 54 -6.69 19.42 -16.54
CA GLU A 54 -5.75 19.66 -17.63
C GLU A 54 -4.88 18.41 -17.90
N LYS A 55 -4.38 17.76 -16.85
CA LYS A 55 -3.61 16.51 -16.96
C LYS A 55 -4.47 15.36 -17.51
N LEU A 56 -5.74 15.26 -17.11
CA LEU A 56 -6.69 14.29 -17.66
C LEU A 56 -6.92 14.52 -19.16
N LYS A 57 -7.15 15.77 -19.56
CA LYS A 57 -7.34 16.15 -20.96
C LYS A 57 -6.13 15.81 -21.82
N ALA A 58 -4.93 16.10 -21.33
CA ALA A 58 -3.68 15.76 -22.00
C ALA A 58 -3.51 14.24 -22.12
N PHE A 59 -3.77 13.50 -21.03
CA PHE A 59 -3.72 12.04 -20.99
C PHE A 59 -4.65 11.38 -22.00
N LEU A 60 -5.93 11.82 -22.06
CA LEU A 60 -6.90 11.28 -23.02
C LEU A 60 -6.50 11.58 -24.46
N SER A 61 -5.98 12.78 -24.71
CA SER A 61 -5.52 13.18 -26.04
C SER A 61 -4.32 12.34 -26.50
N ASP A 62 -3.30 12.20 -25.64
CA ASP A 62 -2.12 11.37 -25.90
C ASP A 62 -2.52 9.89 -26.12
N ALA A 63 -3.49 9.38 -25.36
CA ALA A 63 -4.02 8.03 -25.49
C ALA A 63 -4.73 7.79 -26.84
N MET A 64 -5.60 8.72 -27.25
CA MET A 64 -6.31 8.63 -28.53
C MET A 64 -5.37 8.77 -29.73
N GLU A 65 -4.39 9.67 -29.66
CA GLU A 65 -3.36 9.79 -30.69
C GLU A 65 -2.52 8.52 -30.81
N SER A 66 -2.17 7.89 -29.68
CA SER A 66 -1.46 6.61 -29.67
C SER A 66 -2.26 5.48 -30.32
N LEU A 67 -3.59 5.48 -30.18
CA LEU A 67 -4.46 4.49 -30.83
C LEU A 67 -4.38 4.61 -32.36
N SER A 68 -4.44 5.84 -32.87
CA SER A 68 -4.34 6.13 -34.31
C SER A 68 -2.99 5.71 -34.89
N GLU A 69 -1.88 5.95 -34.18
CA GLU A 69 -0.53 5.57 -34.63
C GLU A 69 -0.33 4.05 -34.71
N ASN A 70 -0.98 3.30 -33.82
CA ASN A 70 -0.91 1.84 -33.80
C ASN A 70 -1.83 1.17 -34.83
N GLY A 71 -2.54 1.94 -35.67
CA GLY A 71 -3.41 1.40 -36.73
C GLY A 71 -4.61 0.59 -36.21
N LYS A 72 -4.99 0.77 -34.95
CA LYS A 72 -6.08 0.02 -34.33
C LYS A 72 -7.43 0.66 -34.65
N GLU A 73 -8.22 0.00 -35.49
CA GLU A 73 -9.59 0.42 -35.79
C GLU A 73 -10.54 -0.06 -34.68
N LEU A 74 -11.19 0.89 -34.01
CA LEU A 74 -12.26 0.65 -33.04
C LEU A 74 -13.58 1.15 -33.60
N ARG A 75 -14.67 0.45 -33.29
CA ARG A 75 -16.02 0.93 -33.58
C ARG A 75 -16.34 2.16 -32.71
N ASP A 76 -17.24 3.02 -33.18
CA ASP A 76 -17.64 4.25 -32.48
C ASP A 76 -17.98 4.03 -30.99
N TYR A 77 -18.69 2.95 -30.66
CA TYR A 77 -19.06 2.67 -29.27
C TYR A 77 -17.88 2.13 -28.43
N GLU A 78 -16.90 1.46 -29.04
CA GLU A 78 -15.70 0.97 -28.36
C GLU A 78 -14.78 2.13 -27.99
N ILE A 79 -14.79 3.21 -28.77
CA ILE A 79 -14.11 4.46 -28.42
C ILE A 79 -14.74 5.08 -27.16
N LEU A 80 -16.08 5.14 -27.07
CA LEU A 80 -16.75 5.64 -25.87
C LEU A 80 -16.42 4.79 -24.63
N GLU A 81 -16.45 3.46 -24.77
CA GLU A 81 -16.10 2.54 -23.69
C GLU A 81 -14.64 2.70 -23.26
N LEU A 82 -13.72 2.88 -24.21
CA LEU A 82 -12.31 3.14 -23.95
C LEU A 82 -12.12 4.46 -23.20
N ILE A 83 -12.73 5.56 -23.64
CA ILE A 83 -12.61 6.86 -22.95
C ILE A 83 -13.12 6.76 -21.51
N GLY A 84 -14.26 6.10 -21.27
CA GLY A 84 -14.78 5.91 -19.91
C GLY A 84 -13.84 5.08 -19.04
N ASP A 85 -13.22 4.02 -19.60
CA ASP A 85 -12.23 3.22 -18.89
C ASP A 85 -11.00 4.06 -18.55
N LEU A 86 -10.50 4.84 -19.51
CA LEU A 86 -9.32 5.70 -19.35
C LEU A 86 -9.54 6.80 -18.30
N ILE A 87 -10.72 7.43 -18.24
CA ILE A 87 -11.07 8.37 -17.18
C ILE A 87 -11.02 7.67 -15.82
N SER A 88 -11.66 6.50 -15.69
CA SER A 88 -11.70 5.75 -14.43
C SER A 88 -10.31 5.27 -13.99
N LEU A 89 -9.48 4.86 -14.94
CA LEU A 89 -8.10 4.43 -14.71
C LEU A 89 -7.20 5.61 -14.34
N PHE A 90 -7.32 6.77 -15.00
CA PHE A 90 -6.59 7.98 -14.66
C PHE A 90 -6.86 8.40 -13.21
N LEU A 91 -8.10 8.32 -12.76
CA LEU A 91 -8.49 8.71 -11.40
C LEU A 91 -7.99 7.74 -10.32
N ARG A 92 -7.68 6.49 -10.66
CA ARG A 92 -7.34 5.41 -9.69
C ARG A 92 -5.90 4.92 -9.76
N ALA A 93 -5.34 4.77 -10.95
CA ALA A 93 -4.02 4.16 -11.16
C ALA A 93 -2.89 4.92 -10.44
N PRO A 94 -2.84 6.26 -10.46
CA PRO A 94 -1.79 7.02 -9.77
C PRO A 94 -1.86 6.94 -8.24
N LEU A 95 -2.98 6.50 -7.66
CA LEU A 95 -3.11 6.26 -6.21
C LEU A 95 -2.45 4.93 -5.79
N ASN A 96 -2.17 4.03 -6.73
CA ASN A 96 -1.39 2.81 -6.49
C ASN A 96 0.08 3.08 -6.82
N ARG A 97 0.81 3.70 -5.89
CA ARG A 97 2.23 4.03 -6.09
C ARG A 97 3.08 2.78 -6.28
N GLU A 98 4.20 2.86 -6.98
CA GLU A 98 5.17 1.77 -7.08
C GLU A 98 6.47 2.20 -6.43
N VAL A 99 7.11 1.28 -5.70
CA VAL A 99 8.38 1.58 -5.06
C VAL A 99 9.52 1.69 -6.09
N LEU A 100 9.36 0.99 -7.23
CA LEU A 100 10.29 0.92 -8.37
C LEU A 100 9.52 0.90 -9.70
N PRO A 101 8.91 2.02 -10.13
CA PRO A 101 8.09 2.08 -11.34
C PRO A 101 8.86 1.71 -12.61
N SER A 102 10.17 2.02 -12.67
CA SER A 102 11.04 1.73 -13.81
C SER A 102 11.30 0.24 -14.06
N VAL A 103 10.98 -0.63 -13.10
CA VAL A 103 11.22 -2.08 -13.20
C VAL A 103 9.93 -2.81 -13.54
N ALA A 104 8.85 -2.49 -12.82
CA ALA A 104 7.52 -3.01 -13.09
C ALA A 104 6.47 -1.98 -12.66
N PRO A 105 5.66 -1.43 -13.58
CA PRO A 105 4.53 -0.59 -13.24
C PRO A 105 3.48 -1.42 -12.51
N SER A 106 2.59 -0.76 -11.80
CA SER A 106 1.48 -1.47 -11.16
C SER A 106 0.64 -2.19 -12.21
N PRO A 107 0.07 -3.35 -11.85
CA PRO A 107 -0.90 -4.06 -12.68
C PRO A 107 -2.06 -3.19 -13.19
N LEU A 108 -2.41 -2.14 -12.48
CA LEU A 108 -3.46 -1.21 -12.89
C LEU A 108 -3.03 -0.31 -14.06
N LYS A 109 -1.83 0.28 -13.98
CA LYS A 109 -1.24 1.04 -15.11
C LYS A 109 -0.96 0.13 -16.31
N ALA A 110 -0.50 -1.09 -16.02
CA ALA A 110 -0.37 -2.16 -16.98
C ALA A 110 -1.69 -2.44 -17.72
N TYR A 111 -2.80 -2.57 -16.99
CA TYR A 111 -4.11 -2.78 -17.59
C TYR A 111 -4.56 -1.61 -18.49
N ALA A 112 -4.27 -0.36 -18.11
CA ALA A 112 -4.52 0.80 -18.97
C ALA A 112 -3.81 0.67 -20.34
N PHE A 113 -2.58 0.17 -20.33
CA PHE A 113 -1.83 -0.10 -21.56
C PHE A 113 -2.45 -1.22 -22.41
N ILE A 114 -2.96 -2.28 -21.80
CA ILE A 114 -3.70 -3.35 -22.50
C ILE A 114 -4.91 -2.77 -23.22
N ARG A 115 -5.63 -1.81 -22.60
CA ARG A 115 -6.80 -1.19 -23.24
C ARG A 115 -6.41 -0.42 -24.51
N LEU A 116 -5.28 0.27 -24.50
CA LEU A 116 -4.78 1.04 -25.64
C LEU A 116 -4.32 0.14 -26.78
N ILE A 117 -3.44 -0.83 -26.52
CA ILE A 117 -2.90 -1.71 -27.57
C ILE A 117 -3.94 -2.75 -28.01
N GLY A 118 -4.80 -3.22 -27.10
CA GLY A 118 -5.70 -4.35 -27.33
C GLY A 118 -4.96 -5.69 -27.34
N LEU A 119 -5.70 -6.78 -27.11
CA LEU A 119 -5.19 -8.14 -27.32
C LEU A 119 -5.83 -8.67 -28.61
N GLU A 120 -5.04 -9.28 -29.48
CA GLU A 120 -5.58 -9.96 -30.67
C GLU A 120 -6.48 -11.11 -30.22
N ALA A 121 -7.53 -11.41 -30.98
CA ALA A 121 -8.51 -12.44 -30.60
C ALA A 121 -7.84 -13.81 -30.31
N GLY A 122 -6.87 -14.21 -31.15
CA GLY A 122 -6.10 -15.45 -30.95
C GLY A 122 -5.05 -15.38 -29.81
N GLU A 123 -4.71 -14.20 -29.30
CA GLU A 123 -3.93 -14.07 -28.07
C GLU A 123 -4.80 -14.33 -26.86
N TRP A 124 -6.02 -13.77 -26.81
CA TRP A 124 -6.91 -14.00 -25.67
C TRP A 124 -7.34 -15.47 -25.55
N GLU A 125 -7.66 -16.14 -26.65
CA GLU A 125 -8.00 -17.58 -26.64
C GLU A 125 -6.91 -18.43 -26.00
N ARG A 126 -5.63 -18.05 -26.15
CA ARG A 126 -4.50 -18.73 -25.51
C ARG A 126 -4.38 -18.41 -24.02
N LEU A 127 -4.88 -17.25 -23.59
CA LEU A 127 -4.70 -16.69 -22.25
C LEU A 127 -5.95 -16.78 -21.36
N GLU A 128 -7.11 -17.19 -21.89
CA GLU A 128 -8.45 -17.06 -21.26
C GLU A 128 -8.52 -17.57 -19.81
N LEU A 129 -7.67 -18.54 -19.42
CA LEU A 129 -7.62 -19.09 -18.06
C LEU A 129 -6.24 -19.02 -17.41
N ASP A 130 -5.22 -18.45 -18.07
CA ASP A 130 -3.83 -18.52 -17.64
C ASP A 130 -3.31 -17.14 -17.18
N PRO A 131 -3.44 -16.79 -15.88
CA PRO A 131 -2.92 -15.53 -15.37
C PRO A 131 -1.38 -15.45 -15.39
N LEU A 132 -0.66 -16.58 -15.37
CA LEU A 132 0.80 -16.58 -15.51
C LEU A 132 1.17 -16.22 -16.94
N GLY A 133 0.55 -16.88 -17.93
CA GLY A 133 0.67 -16.55 -19.33
C GLY A 133 0.34 -15.07 -19.60
N PHE A 134 -0.75 -14.57 -19.03
CA PHE A 134 -1.14 -13.17 -19.16
C PHE A 134 -0.07 -12.22 -18.59
N THR A 135 0.39 -12.50 -17.36
CA THR A 135 1.43 -11.69 -16.71
C THR A 135 2.72 -11.72 -17.51
N TYR A 136 3.16 -12.90 -17.96
CA TYR A 136 4.34 -13.06 -18.79
C TYR A 136 4.22 -12.29 -20.11
N THR A 137 3.17 -12.54 -20.92
CA THR A 137 2.95 -11.85 -22.19
C THR A 137 2.94 -10.34 -22.00
N PHE A 138 2.34 -9.86 -20.91
CA PHE A 138 2.26 -8.45 -20.63
C PHE A 138 3.63 -7.83 -20.28
N TYR A 139 4.29 -8.34 -19.22
CA TYR A 139 5.55 -7.78 -18.73
C TYR A 139 6.75 -8.09 -19.65
N HIS A 140 6.82 -9.30 -20.19
CA HIS A 140 7.94 -9.72 -21.06
C HIS A 140 7.80 -9.22 -22.50
N SER A 141 6.64 -9.45 -23.14
CA SER A 141 6.55 -9.24 -24.60
C SER A 141 6.14 -7.82 -24.99
N ARG A 142 5.40 -7.09 -24.15
CA ARG A 142 4.87 -5.76 -24.49
C ARG A 142 5.53 -4.63 -23.73
N MET A 143 5.71 -4.84 -22.43
CA MET A 143 6.33 -3.87 -21.55
C MET A 143 7.85 -3.77 -21.74
N ARG A 144 8.55 -4.87 -21.99
CA ARG A 144 10.00 -4.82 -22.26
C ARG A 144 10.32 -4.10 -23.57
N GLY A 145 9.49 -4.28 -24.60
CA GLY A 145 9.56 -3.49 -25.83
C GLY A 145 9.40 -1.99 -25.55
N TYR A 146 8.51 -1.64 -24.63
CA TYR A 146 8.29 -0.28 -24.16
C TYR A 146 9.45 0.28 -23.30
N LEU A 147 9.95 -0.47 -22.31
CA LEU A 147 11.03 -0.04 -21.40
C LEU A 147 12.42 -0.05 -22.05
N LYS A 148 12.66 -0.92 -23.05
CA LYS A 148 14.00 -1.11 -23.66
C LYS A 148 14.10 -0.78 -25.16
N GLY A 149 13.01 -0.69 -25.92
CA GLY A 149 13.06 -0.81 -27.39
C GLY A 149 12.24 0.17 -28.25
N CYS A 150 11.16 0.76 -27.74
CA CYS A 150 10.47 1.84 -28.42
C CYS A 150 11.14 3.14 -27.98
N GLY A 151 11.74 3.89 -28.91
CA GLY A 151 12.41 5.14 -28.60
C GLY A 151 11.57 5.97 -27.62
N GLN A 152 12.24 6.66 -26.69
CA GLN A 152 11.68 7.52 -25.63
C GLN A 152 10.72 8.64 -26.13
N HIS A 153 10.28 8.57 -27.39
CA HIS A 153 9.45 9.50 -28.13
C HIS A 153 8.13 8.91 -28.67
N SER A 154 7.77 7.64 -28.39
CA SER A 154 6.43 7.14 -28.78
C SER A 154 5.35 7.78 -27.91
N LYS A 155 4.17 8.14 -28.48
CA LYS A 155 3.09 8.76 -27.68
C LYS A 155 2.55 7.84 -26.60
N LEU A 156 2.58 6.54 -26.85
CA LEU A 156 2.24 5.53 -25.85
C LEU A 156 3.16 5.60 -24.62
N ALA A 157 4.44 5.91 -24.83
CA ALA A 157 5.39 6.10 -23.74
C ALA A 157 5.03 7.29 -22.86
N LYS A 158 4.59 8.37 -23.50
CA LYS A 158 4.15 9.59 -22.84
C LYS A 158 2.89 9.37 -22.00
N VAL A 159 1.95 8.54 -22.47
CA VAL A 159 0.74 8.17 -21.71
C VAL A 159 1.10 7.48 -20.39
N LEU A 160 2.04 6.54 -20.43
CA LEU A 160 2.47 5.81 -19.24
C LEU A 160 3.31 6.65 -18.29
N SER A 161 4.28 7.41 -18.80
CA SER A 161 5.10 8.30 -17.96
C SER A 161 4.23 9.36 -17.26
N ASN A 162 3.16 9.84 -17.90
CA ASN A 162 2.19 10.71 -17.26
C ASN A 162 1.49 10.03 -16.07
N LEU A 163 1.10 8.75 -16.19
CA LEU A 163 0.48 7.99 -15.08
C LEU A 163 1.47 7.63 -13.95
N GLU A 164 2.77 7.60 -14.25
CA GLU A 164 3.83 7.32 -13.28
C GLU A 164 4.38 8.57 -12.58
N ALA A 165 4.05 9.76 -13.08
CA ALA A 165 4.54 11.01 -12.51
C ALA A 165 4.09 11.18 -11.05
N THR A 166 5.06 11.36 -10.14
CA THR A 166 4.81 11.60 -8.71
C THR A 166 3.92 12.83 -8.50
N GLU A 167 4.13 13.89 -9.29
CA GLU A 167 3.31 15.09 -9.28
C GLU A 167 1.82 14.78 -9.55
N LEU A 168 1.53 13.93 -10.53
CA LEU A 168 0.14 13.52 -10.80
C LEU A 168 -0.45 12.74 -9.63
N SER A 169 0.32 11.84 -9.01
CA SER A 169 -0.11 11.09 -7.83
C SER A 169 -0.46 12.03 -6.67
N ASP A 170 0.36 13.05 -6.40
CA ASP A 170 0.12 14.04 -5.34
C ASP A 170 -1.13 14.90 -5.62
N ILE A 171 -1.32 15.34 -6.87
CA ILE A 171 -2.51 16.11 -7.28
C ILE A 171 -3.78 15.27 -7.15
N LEU A 172 -3.78 14.03 -7.65
CA LEU A 172 -4.94 13.16 -7.60
C LEU A 172 -5.28 12.76 -6.17
N GLU A 173 -4.29 12.46 -5.33
CA GLU A 173 -4.54 12.19 -3.92
C GLU A 173 -5.17 13.39 -3.22
N SER A 174 -4.64 14.59 -3.47
CA SER A 174 -5.22 15.82 -2.95
C SER A 174 -6.67 16.00 -3.39
N CYS A 175 -6.95 15.85 -4.69
CA CYS A 175 -8.31 15.97 -5.23
C CYS A 175 -9.25 14.90 -4.67
N TRP A 176 -8.77 13.66 -4.54
CA TRP A 176 -9.55 12.54 -4.01
C TRP A 176 -9.90 12.74 -2.54
N LEU A 177 -8.93 13.14 -1.72
CA LEU A 177 -9.13 13.23 -0.27
C LEU A 177 -9.81 14.53 0.15
N LEU A 178 -9.53 15.67 -0.50
CA LEU A 178 -9.97 16.98 -0.02
C LEU A 178 -11.27 17.49 -0.65
N ILE A 179 -11.62 17.11 -1.88
CA ILE A 179 -12.81 17.65 -2.56
C ILE A 179 -14.06 16.84 -2.19
N PRO A 180 -15.01 17.39 -1.43
CA PRO A 180 -16.20 16.66 -1.03
C PRO A 180 -17.26 16.66 -2.14
N ALA A 181 -18.06 15.58 -2.19
CA ALA A 181 -19.21 15.48 -3.09
C ALA A 181 -20.37 16.42 -2.70
N ASP A 182 -20.41 16.85 -1.45
CA ASP A 182 -21.43 17.74 -0.85
C ASP A 182 -20.77 18.65 0.19
N THR A 183 -21.25 19.87 0.35
CA THR A 183 -20.65 20.87 1.27
C THR A 183 -21.29 20.87 2.65
N ARG A 184 -22.44 20.20 2.82
CA ARG A 184 -23.23 20.25 4.06
C ARG A 184 -22.65 19.31 5.12
N PRO A 185 -22.72 19.66 6.42
CA PRO A 185 -22.28 18.79 7.51
C PRO A 185 -22.90 17.40 7.40
N VAL A 186 -22.17 16.36 7.79
CA VAL A 186 -22.56 14.94 7.71
C VAL A 186 -22.55 14.36 6.29
N LEU A 187 -22.81 15.19 5.26
CA LEU A 187 -22.75 14.76 3.85
C LEU A 187 -21.36 14.96 3.23
N ASN A 188 -20.57 15.85 3.83
CA ASN A 188 -19.22 16.21 3.40
C ASN A 188 -18.13 15.18 3.78
N THR A 189 -18.53 13.95 4.08
CA THR A 189 -17.63 12.81 4.35
C THR A 189 -17.22 12.03 3.11
N ALA A 190 -17.93 12.20 1.99
CA ALA A 190 -17.67 11.48 0.76
C ALA A 190 -16.84 12.30 -0.24
N SER A 191 -15.88 11.64 -0.89
CA SER A 191 -15.10 12.22 -2.00
C SER A 191 -15.96 12.41 -3.25
N LEU A 192 -15.78 13.53 -3.95
CA LEU A 192 -16.43 13.74 -5.24
C LEU A 192 -16.04 12.66 -6.26
N ILE A 193 -14.77 12.27 -6.34
CA ILE A 193 -14.32 11.28 -7.34
C ILE A 193 -14.98 9.93 -7.08
N SER A 194 -15.03 9.47 -5.82
CA SER A 194 -15.71 8.22 -5.47
C SER A 194 -17.20 8.25 -5.85
N HIS A 195 -17.87 9.38 -5.61
CA HIS A 195 -19.29 9.60 -5.98
C HIS A 195 -19.50 9.49 -7.49
N LEU A 196 -18.64 10.10 -8.31
CA LEU A 196 -18.73 10.05 -9.77
C LEU A 196 -18.58 8.61 -10.30
N LEU A 197 -17.58 7.87 -9.80
CA LEU A 197 -17.33 6.48 -10.18
C LEU A 197 -18.51 5.57 -9.79
N LEU A 198 -19.02 5.72 -8.56
CA LEU A 198 -20.15 4.95 -8.07
C LEU A 198 -21.43 5.24 -8.85
N THR A 199 -21.72 6.52 -9.11
CA THR A 199 -22.90 6.95 -9.87
C THR A 199 -22.89 6.35 -11.27
N SER A 200 -21.73 6.34 -11.95
CA SER A 200 -21.60 5.72 -13.26
C SER A 200 -21.82 4.20 -13.24
N ALA A 201 -21.22 3.49 -12.28
CA ALA A 201 -21.40 2.04 -12.12
C ALA A 201 -22.88 1.67 -11.86
N ILE A 202 -23.57 2.46 -11.03
CA ILE A 202 -24.99 2.31 -10.75
C ILE A 202 -25.84 2.62 -11.98
N ALA A 203 -25.55 3.71 -12.70
CA ALA A 203 -26.30 4.10 -13.91
C ALA A 203 -26.22 3.00 -14.98
N TRP A 204 -25.02 2.46 -15.22
CA TRP A 204 -24.82 1.32 -16.11
C TRP A 204 -25.63 0.09 -15.67
N SER A 205 -25.62 -0.23 -14.37
CA SER A 205 -26.36 -1.36 -13.82
C SER A 205 -27.88 -1.19 -13.96
N MET A 206 -28.40 -0.01 -13.65
CA MET A 206 -29.82 0.33 -13.77
C MET A 206 -30.29 0.28 -15.22
N ALA A 207 -29.47 0.74 -16.17
CA ALA A 207 -29.80 0.73 -17.59
C ALA A 207 -29.99 -0.70 -18.13
N ILE A 208 -29.09 -1.63 -17.78
CA ILE A 208 -29.22 -3.04 -18.17
C ILE A 208 -30.48 -3.65 -17.56
N ASN A 209 -30.79 -3.37 -16.29
CA ASN A 209 -32.01 -3.85 -15.65
C ASN A 209 -33.29 -3.29 -16.27
N ARG A 210 -33.23 -2.10 -16.88
CA ARG A 210 -34.33 -1.50 -17.65
C ARG A 210 -34.41 -2.00 -19.10
N GLY A 211 -33.54 -2.93 -19.49
CA GLY A 211 -33.57 -3.55 -20.82
C GLY A 211 -32.80 -2.77 -21.89
N ILE A 212 -31.94 -1.82 -21.52
CA ILE A 212 -31.07 -1.14 -22.49
C ILE A 212 -29.93 -2.08 -22.88
N GLU A 213 -30.00 -2.62 -24.09
CA GLU A 213 -28.99 -3.57 -24.61
C GLU A 213 -27.98 -2.91 -25.57
N SER A 214 -28.25 -1.69 -26.02
CA SER A 214 -27.35 -0.94 -26.91
C SER A 214 -26.07 -0.56 -26.17
N ARG A 215 -24.94 -1.20 -26.52
CA ARG A 215 -23.61 -0.86 -25.98
C ARG A 215 -23.28 0.62 -26.14
N ARG A 216 -23.73 1.21 -27.24
CA ARG A 216 -23.55 2.63 -27.50
C ARG A 216 -24.27 3.51 -26.48
N ASP A 217 -25.54 3.24 -26.23
CA ASP A 217 -26.35 4.02 -25.29
C ASP A 217 -25.85 3.83 -23.85
N LEU A 218 -25.43 2.61 -23.51
CA LEU A 218 -24.77 2.30 -22.23
C LEU A 218 -23.47 3.11 -22.07
N ALA A 219 -22.65 3.21 -23.11
CA ALA A 219 -21.40 3.97 -23.06
C ALA A 219 -21.61 5.50 -22.99
N LEU A 220 -22.62 6.03 -23.70
CA LEU A 220 -23.01 7.44 -23.60
C LEU A 220 -23.53 7.78 -22.20
N LEU A 221 -24.42 6.94 -21.66
CA LEU A 221 -24.97 7.08 -20.31
C LEU A 221 -23.86 7.07 -19.25
N ARG A 222 -22.95 6.10 -19.37
CA ARG A 222 -21.79 5.95 -18.48
C ARG A 222 -20.93 7.21 -18.46
N LEU A 223 -20.55 7.73 -19.64
CA LEU A 223 -19.74 8.96 -19.74
C LEU A 223 -20.48 10.17 -19.16
N ALA A 224 -21.78 10.30 -19.41
CA ALA A 224 -22.59 11.36 -18.80
C ALA A 224 -22.62 11.25 -17.28
N ALA A 225 -22.79 10.04 -16.73
CA ALA A 225 -22.79 9.80 -15.30
C ALA A 225 -21.42 10.06 -14.64
N LEU A 226 -20.30 9.73 -15.30
CA LEU A 226 -18.96 10.08 -14.81
C LEU A 226 -18.70 11.58 -14.74
N LEU A 227 -19.38 12.37 -15.58
CA LEU A 227 -19.12 13.80 -15.75
C LEU A 227 -20.23 14.72 -15.18
N HIS A 228 -21.35 14.17 -14.70
CA HIS A 228 -22.53 14.98 -14.34
C HIS A 228 -22.26 16.03 -13.24
N ASP A 229 -21.37 15.70 -12.32
CA ASP A 229 -21.05 16.50 -11.12
C ASP A 229 -19.59 16.99 -11.10
N ILE A 230 -18.83 16.76 -12.17
CA ILE A 230 -17.39 17.07 -12.23
C ILE A 230 -17.09 18.57 -12.08
N GLY A 231 -18.07 19.43 -12.35
CA GLY A 231 -18.00 20.89 -12.22
C GLY A 231 -18.25 21.44 -10.80
N LYS A 232 -18.66 20.60 -9.83
CA LYS A 232 -18.95 21.03 -8.45
C LYS A 232 -17.85 21.91 -7.81
N PRO A 233 -16.55 21.58 -7.92
CA PRO A 233 -15.50 22.38 -7.29
C PRO A 233 -15.42 23.81 -7.84
N PHE A 234 -15.90 24.05 -9.06
CA PHE A 234 -16.00 25.40 -9.62
C PHE A 234 -17.27 26.11 -9.15
N ASN A 235 -18.41 25.43 -9.11
CA ASN A 235 -19.66 26.02 -8.63
C ASN A 235 -20.59 24.94 -8.08
N TYR A 236 -20.71 24.80 -6.76
CA TYR A 236 -21.60 23.80 -6.16
C TYR A 236 -23.09 24.10 -6.41
N ARG A 237 -23.47 25.38 -6.50
CA ARG A 237 -24.87 25.82 -6.68
C ARG A 237 -25.34 25.58 -8.13
N GLU A 238 -24.56 26.04 -9.11
CA GLU A 238 -24.84 25.86 -10.54
C GLU A 238 -23.96 24.77 -11.18
N HIS A 239 -23.70 23.68 -10.44
CA HIS A 239 -22.76 22.63 -10.87
C HIS A 239 -23.11 22.02 -12.22
N VAL A 240 -24.39 21.94 -12.61
CA VAL A 240 -24.80 21.44 -13.93
C VAL A 240 -24.13 22.24 -15.04
N ARG A 241 -24.17 23.58 -14.95
CA ARG A 241 -23.57 24.47 -15.95
C ARG A 241 -22.06 24.30 -16.02
N ALA A 242 -21.40 24.24 -14.85
CA ALA A 242 -19.96 24.01 -14.78
C ALA A 242 -19.57 22.61 -15.32
N SER A 243 -20.36 21.57 -15.02
CA SER A 243 -20.13 20.20 -15.51
C SER A 243 -20.29 20.09 -17.03
N LEU A 244 -21.26 20.80 -17.62
CA LEU A 244 -21.41 20.87 -19.08
C LEU A 244 -20.17 21.48 -19.73
N GLU A 245 -19.69 22.61 -19.21
CA GLU A 245 -18.49 23.27 -19.72
C GLU A 245 -17.25 22.36 -19.61
N VAL A 246 -17.09 21.65 -18.48
CA VAL A 246 -15.98 20.70 -18.30
C VAL A 246 -16.11 19.51 -19.28
N ALA A 247 -17.30 18.93 -19.43
CA ALA A 247 -17.54 17.80 -20.32
C ALA A 247 -17.28 18.16 -21.79
N GLU A 248 -17.75 19.33 -22.25
CA GLU A 248 -17.48 19.84 -23.59
C GLU A 248 -15.98 20.05 -23.82
N ARG A 249 -15.27 20.67 -22.87
CA ARG A 249 -13.81 20.91 -22.97
C ARG A 249 -12.98 19.62 -22.96
N LEU A 250 -13.46 18.56 -22.30
CA LEU A 250 -12.82 17.23 -22.28
C LEU A 250 -13.08 16.43 -23.57
N LEU A 251 -14.32 16.44 -24.08
CA LEU A 251 -14.76 15.47 -25.08
C LEU A 251 -14.79 15.98 -26.53
N SER A 252 -14.93 17.29 -26.77
CA SER A 252 -15.23 17.86 -28.11
C SER A 252 -14.17 17.59 -29.19
N ARG A 253 -12.95 17.19 -28.82
CA ARG A 253 -11.89 16.80 -29.77
C ARG A 253 -11.66 15.30 -29.86
N LEU A 254 -12.26 14.54 -28.96
CA LEU A 254 -12.09 13.09 -28.85
C LEU A 254 -13.27 12.34 -29.47
N LEU A 255 -14.45 12.98 -29.49
CA LEU A 255 -15.71 12.38 -29.92
C LEU A 255 -16.43 13.25 -30.96
N PRO A 256 -17.26 12.65 -31.83
CA PRO A 256 -18.12 13.41 -32.74
C PRO A 256 -19.09 14.32 -31.98
N ASP A 257 -19.39 15.51 -32.54
CA ASP A 257 -20.30 16.49 -31.94
C ASP A 257 -21.67 15.92 -31.53
N ARG A 258 -22.19 14.93 -32.27
CA ARG A 258 -23.44 14.24 -31.94
C ARG A 258 -23.38 13.61 -30.55
N ASP A 259 -22.25 13.00 -30.21
CA ASP A 259 -22.08 12.22 -28.98
C ASP A 259 -21.87 13.16 -27.81
N VAL A 260 -21.06 14.20 -28.02
CA VAL A 260 -20.83 15.27 -27.03
C VAL A 260 -22.15 15.96 -26.69
N LYS A 261 -22.98 16.30 -27.69
CA LYS A 261 -24.32 16.87 -27.46
C LYS A 261 -25.25 15.92 -26.71
N THR A 262 -25.16 14.62 -26.99
CA THR A 262 -25.99 13.61 -26.30
C THR A 262 -25.58 13.47 -24.84
N ILE A 263 -24.28 13.38 -24.56
CA ILE A 263 -23.72 13.36 -23.20
C ILE A 263 -24.12 14.63 -22.45
N SER A 264 -23.93 15.79 -23.07
CA SER A 264 -24.29 17.10 -22.50
C SER A 264 -25.78 17.17 -22.16
N LYS A 265 -26.66 16.71 -23.06
CA LYS A 265 -28.10 16.64 -22.79
C LYS A 265 -28.44 15.76 -21.59
N ILE A 266 -27.79 14.59 -21.45
CA ILE A 266 -28.01 13.70 -20.30
C ILE A 266 -27.56 14.39 -19.00
N ILE A 267 -26.42 15.10 -19.03
CA ILE A 267 -25.92 15.88 -17.89
C ILE A 267 -26.89 17.02 -17.54
N GLU A 268 -27.38 17.79 -18.51
CA GLU A 268 -28.31 18.89 -18.28
C GLU A 268 -29.61 18.41 -17.61
N GLU A 269 -30.08 17.22 -18.00
CA GLU A 269 -31.36 16.66 -17.59
C GLU A 269 -31.32 15.89 -16.25
N HIS A 270 -30.16 15.74 -15.58
CA HIS A 270 -30.07 14.81 -14.44
C HIS A 270 -30.89 15.23 -13.19
N HIS A 271 -31.16 16.52 -12.97
CA HIS A 271 -32.11 16.97 -11.92
C HIS A 271 -33.57 16.89 -12.39
N TYR A 272 -33.81 17.23 -13.65
CA TYR A 272 -35.13 17.38 -14.27
C TYR A 272 -35.22 16.58 -15.58
N PRO A 273 -35.32 15.25 -15.49
CA PRO A 273 -35.16 14.37 -16.64
C PRO A 273 -36.32 14.49 -17.61
N LYS A 274 -36.00 14.60 -18.90
CA LYS A 274 -36.97 14.55 -20.01
C LYS A 274 -36.80 13.29 -20.86
N THR A 275 -35.66 12.63 -20.74
CA THR A 275 -35.31 11.38 -21.42
C THR A 275 -35.21 10.21 -20.45
N GLU A 276 -35.34 8.98 -20.96
CA GLU A 276 -35.14 7.77 -20.16
C GLU A 276 -33.72 7.68 -19.59
N LEU A 277 -32.70 8.02 -20.39
CA LEU A 277 -31.30 8.03 -19.97
C LEU A 277 -31.05 9.06 -18.85
N GLY A 278 -31.57 10.30 -18.99
CA GLY A 278 -31.52 11.30 -17.92
C GLY A 278 -32.20 10.80 -16.64
N ASN A 279 -33.33 10.10 -16.77
CA ASN A 279 -34.03 9.51 -15.63
C ASN A 279 -33.23 8.37 -14.96
N ILE A 280 -32.40 7.64 -15.70
CA ILE A 280 -31.49 6.64 -15.12
C ILE A 280 -30.38 7.32 -14.32
N VAL A 281 -29.74 8.36 -14.88
CA VAL A 281 -28.68 9.11 -14.16
C VAL A 281 -29.23 9.73 -12.88
N LYS A 282 -30.42 10.33 -12.91
CA LYS A 282 -31.08 10.88 -11.72
C LYS A 282 -31.22 9.86 -10.59
N HIS A 283 -31.73 8.67 -10.92
CA HIS A 283 -31.92 7.61 -9.94
C HIS A 283 -30.60 7.04 -9.45
N ALA A 284 -29.59 6.98 -10.33
CA ALA A 284 -28.26 6.54 -9.98
C ALA A 284 -27.56 7.51 -9.01
N ASP A 285 -27.59 8.81 -9.29
CA ASP A 285 -27.03 9.86 -8.42
C ASP A 285 -27.74 9.89 -7.05
N ALA A 286 -29.08 9.77 -7.04
CA ALA A 286 -29.84 9.70 -5.80
C ALA A 286 -29.45 8.47 -4.95
N PHE A 287 -29.27 7.30 -5.59
CA PHE A 287 -28.89 6.09 -4.88
C PHE A 287 -27.44 6.10 -4.41
N ALA A 288 -26.49 6.55 -5.25
CA ALA A 288 -25.10 6.78 -4.87
C ALA A 288 -25.01 7.75 -3.67
N SER A 289 -25.74 8.87 -3.75
CA SER A 289 -25.85 9.85 -2.66
C SER A 289 -26.39 9.25 -1.38
N ALA A 290 -27.39 8.35 -1.44
CA ALA A 290 -27.94 7.69 -0.26
C ALA A 290 -26.93 6.73 0.41
N ILE A 291 -26.09 6.07 -0.40
CA ILE A 291 -25.02 5.18 0.07
C ILE A 291 -23.87 5.97 0.70
N ASP A 292 -23.41 7.03 0.03
CA ASP A 292 -22.22 7.77 0.43
C ASP A 292 -22.48 8.78 1.54
N ARG A 293 -23.71 9.33 1.63
CA ARG A 293 -24.04 10.38 2.59
C ARG A 293 -24.63 9.80 3.86
N LEU A 294 -23.98 10.05 4.99
CA LEU A 294 -24.32 9.45 6.27
C LEU A 294 -25.46 10.14 7.03
N ARG A 295 -26.34 10.87 6.32
CA ARG A 295 -27.48 11.62 6.92
C ARG A 295 -28.36 10.74 7.81
N ARG A 296 -28.60 9.50 7.37
CA ARG A 296 -29.42 8.51 8.11
C ARG A 296 -28.93 8.31 9.54
N LEU A 297 -27.63 8.50 9.79
CA LEU A 297 -27.06 8.34 11.12
C LEU A 297 -27.60 9.37 12.12
N LEU A 298 -28.05 10.56 11.66
CA LEU A 298 -28.69 11.58 12.51
C LEU A 298 -29.99 11.09 13.14
N GLY A 299 -30.63 10.05 12.57
CA GLY A 299 -31.80 9.41 13.15
C GLY A 299 -31.51 8.54 14.38
N TYR A 300 -30.23 8.18 14.61
CA TYR A 300 -29.85 7.36 15.76
C TYR A 300 -29.60 8.21 17.01
N GLY A 301 -29.98 7.69 18.17
CA GLY A 301 -29.87 8.39 19.45
C GLY A 301 -28.45 8.85 19.81
N TYR A 302 -27.42 8.22 19.23
CA TYR A 302 -26.03 8.61 19.43
C TYR A 302 -25.66 9.96 18.81
N PHE A 303 -26.43 10.45 17.83
CA PHE A 303 -26.21 11.72 17.14
C PHE A 303 -27.26 12.79 17.51
N LYS A 304 -27.97 12.59 18.62
CA LYS A 304 -29.04 13.48 19.10
C LYS A 304 -28.56 14.93 19.29
N SER A 305 -27.35 15.12 19.83
CA SER A 305 -26.77 16.45 20.05
C SER A 305 -26.61 17.25 18.74
N ILE A 306 -26.11 16.60 17.70
CA ILE A 306 -25.96 17.20 16.36
C ILE A 306 -27.32 17.56 15.78
N LYS A 307 -28.29 16.66 15.90
CA LYS A 307 -29.66 16.89 15.43
C LYS A 307 -30.33 18.06 16.15
N GLU A 308 -30.21 18.14 17.48
CA GLU A 308 -30.78 19.23 18.29
C GLU A 308 -30.21 20.59 17.88
N LYS A 309 -28.88 20.70 17.72
CA LYS A 309 -28.23 21.94 17.24
C LYS A 309 -28.74 22.39 15.86
N LEU A 310 -28.96 21.44 14.96
CA LEU A 310 -29.51 21.71 13.64
C LEU A 310 -30.98 22.16 13.70
N GLU A 311 -31.79 21.54 14.56
CA GLU A 311 -33.17 21.94 14.79
C GLU A 311 -33.27 23.34 15.42
N ASP A 312 -32.36 23.67 16.34
CA ASP A 312 -32.26 25.02 16.94
C ASP A 312 -31.94 26.08 15.89
N ALA A 313 -30.95 25.83 15.01
CA ALA A 313 -30.60 26.71 13.91
C ALA A 313 -31.78 26.90 12.93
N ALA A 314 -32.47 25.81 12.57
CA ALA A 314 -33.64 25.87 11.69
C ALA A 314 -34.78 26.71 12.30
N ARG A 315 -35.06 26.53 13.60
CA ARG A 315 -36.05 27.34 14.33
C ARG A 315 -35.66 28.81 14.38
N ALA A 316 -34.40 29.12 14.71
CA ALA A 316 -33.90 30.48 14.81
C ALA A 316 -33.98 31.24 13.47
N LEU A 317 -33.80 30.55 12.34
CA LEU A 317 -33.84 31.13 11.00
C LEU A 317 -35.22 31.08 10.33
N ASN A 318 -36.28 30.73 11.08
CA ASN A 318 -37.67 30.64 10.65
C ASN A 318 -37.93 29.61 9.53
N TYR A 319 -37.25 28.46 9.57
CA TYR A 319 -37.54 27.35 8.68
C TYR A 319 -38.59 26.39 9.28
N ASP A 320 -39.52 25.95 8.45
CA ASP A 320 -40.57 24.98 8.80
C ASP A 320 -40.02 23.55 8.80
N GLY A 321 -39.18 23.25 9.80
CA GLY A 321 -38.60 21.93 10.03
C GLY A 321 -37.20 21.73 9.44
N LEU A 322 -36.47 20.81 10.07
CA LEU A 322 -35.08 20.51 9.74
C LEU A 322 -34.92 19.97 8.31
N ASP A 323 -35.83 19.12 7.83
CA ASP A 323 -35.65 18.51 6.50
C ASP A 323 -35.70 19.52 5.36
N LYS A 324 -36.55 20.54 5.47
CA LYS A 324 -36.63 21.65 4.51
C LYS A 324 -35.41 22.55 4.61
N ALA A 325 -35.01 22.92 5.83
CA ALA A 325 -33.82 23.72 6.09
C ALA A 325 -32.54 23.06 5.54
N PHE A 326 -32.32 21.79 5.87
CA PHE A 326 -31.10 21.06 5.53
C PHE A 326 -30.86 20.93 4.02
N ASN A 327 -31.94 20.91 3.23
CA ASN A 327 -31.89 20.80 1.78
C ASN A 327 -31.84 22.15 1.05
N ASP A 328 -31.97 23.26 1.77
CA ASP A 328 -31.91 24.61 1.21
C ASP A 328 -30.49 25.19 1.34
N TRP A 329 -29.92 25.65 0.22
CA TRP A 329 -28.60 26.30 0.22
C TRP A 329 -28.63 27.65 0.94
N ASP A 330 -29.77 28.33 0.96
CA ASP A 330 -29.92 29.62 1.64
C ASP A 330 -29.94 29.47 3.15
N PHE A 331 -30.44 28.34 3.65
CA PHE A 331 -30.33 28.01 5.07
C PHE A 331 -28.87 28.00 5.52
N TRP A 332 -27.97 27.28 4.82
CA TRP A 332 -26.56 27.18 5.21
C TRP A 332 -25.81 28.50 5.10
N ARG A 333 -26.14 29.32 4.10
CA ARG A 333 -25.63 30.69 3.98
C ARG A 333 -26.03 31.52 5.20
N ARG A 334 -27.32 31.51 5.57
CA ARG A 334 -27.86 32.24 6.71
C ARG A 334 -27.36 31.68 8.04
N VAL A 335 -27.11 30.39 8.16
CA VAL A 335 -26.43 29.80 9.33
C VAL A 335 -25.08 30.46 9.53
N TYR A 336 -24.28 30.58 8.47
CA TYR A 336 -22.96 31.20 8.52
C TYR A 336 -23.02 32.73 8.76
N GLU A 337 -23.95 33.43 8.11
CA GLU A 337 -24.05 34.90 8.16
C GLU A 337 -24.79 35.44 9.39
N GLU A 338 -25.85 34.75 9.84
CA GLU A 338 -26.83 35.27 10.82
C GLU A 338 -26.87 34.49 12.15
N TYR A 339 -26.42 33.23 12.20
CA TYR A 339 -26.58 32.37 13.39
C TYR A 339 -25.26 32.03 14.10
N ASP A 340 -24.41 31.20 13.47
CA ASP A 340 -23.12 30.78 14.03
C ASP A 340 -22.16 30.38 12.89
N ARG A 341 -21.07 31.16 12.76
CA ARG A 341 -20.04 31.01 11.72
C ARG A 341 -19.29 29.68 11.81
N ASP A 342 -19.16 29.11 13.00
CA ASP A 342 -18.38 27.89 13.23
C ASP A 342 -19.28 26.64 13.27
N LEU A 343 -20.61 26.78 13.22
CA LEU A 343 -21.53 25.65 13.37
C LEU A 343 -21.27 24.56 12.33
N ILE A 344 -21.06 24.91 11.06
CA ILE A 344 -20.84 23.95 9.97
C ILE A 344 -19.60 23.08 10.28
N ARG A 345 -18.48 23.72 10.66
CA ARG A 345 -17.23 23.04 11.02
C ARG A 345 -17.43 22.17 12.26
N ASN A 346 -18.02 22.74 13.32
CA ASN A 346 -18.23 22.07 14.60
C ASN A 346 -19.11 20.83 14.46
N LEU A 347 -20.18 20.89 13.66
CA LEU A 347 -21.06 19.75 13.41
C LEU A 347 -20.35 18.64 12.62
N SER A 348 -19.57 19.01 11.59
CA SER A 348 -18.75 18.05 10.84
C SER A 348 -17.72 17.35 11.73
N GLU A 349 -17.05 18.09 12.61
CA GLU A 349 -16.04 17.56 13.53
C GLU A 349 -16.67 16.68 14.63
N GLU A 350 -17.76 17.14 15.24
CA GLU A 350 -18.53 16.38 16.24
C GLU A 350 -19.03 15.06 15.65
N PHE A 351 -19.48 15.07 14.39
CA PHE A 351 -19.96 13.88 13.69
C PHE A 351 -18.87 12.82 13.56
N VAL A 352 -17.72 13.14 12.96
CA VAL A 352 -16.66 12.14 12.71
C VAL A 352 -16.00 11.65 14.01
N LYS A 353 -15.87 12.51 15.02
CA LYS A 353 -15.41 12.10 16.36
C LYS A 353 -16.39 11.14 17.03
N SER A 354 -17.70 11.41 16.92
CA SER A 354 -18.74 10.55 17.47
C SER A 354 -18.74 9.18 16.78
N VAL A 355 -18.64 9.13 15.45
CA VAL A 355 -18.50 7.90 14.68
C VAL A 355 -17.34 7.06 15.21
N ARG A 356 -16.14 7.62 15.32
CA ARG A 356 -14.95 6.91 15.82
C ARG A 356 -15.11 6.42 17.25
N LYS A 357 -15.71 7.24 18.12
CA LYS A 357 -15.97 6.85 19.52
C LYS A 357 -16.91 5.65 19.61
N ILE A 358 -18.00 5.65 18.84
CA ILE A 358 -19.00 4.58 18.83
C ILE A 358 -18.41 3.29 18.28
N THR A 359 -17.64 3.37 17.19
CA THR A 359 -17.00 2.20 16.56
C THR A 359 -15.73 1.73 17.28
N LYS A 360 -15.34 2.38 18.39
CA LYS A 360 -14.07 2.17 19.10
C LYS A 360 -12.89 2.16 18.12
N ASN A 361 -12.77 3.23 17.34
CA ASN A 361 -11.82 3.36 16.24
C ASN A 361 -11.92 2.16 15.28
N PHE A 362 -13.15 1.84 14.85
CA PHE A 362 -13.44 0.82 13.84
C PHE A 362 -13.00 -0.60 14.21
N THR A 363 -12.97 -0.93 15.50
CA THR A 363 -12.80 -2.33 15.97
C THR A 363 -14.13 -3.06 16.04
N ILE A 364 -15.23 -2.31 16.11
CA ILE A 364 -16.60 -2.83 16.07
C ILE A 364 -17.41 -2.06 15.02
N THR A 365 -18.40 -2.72 14.44
CA THR A 365 -19.36 -2.10 13.51
C THR A 365 -20.27 -1.13 14.27
N LEU A 366 -20.79 -0.11 13.58
CA LEU A 366 -21.85 0.74 14.15
C LEU A 366 -23.07 -0.12 14.55
N PRO A 367 -23.61 0.03 15.77
CA PRO A 367 -24.86 -0.62 16.17
C PRO A 367 -26.02 -0.12 15.31
N GLU A 368 -26.87 -1.02 14.84
CA GLU A 368 -28.02 -0.70 13.97
C GLU A 368 -29.35 -0.97 14.67
N ASN A 369 -30.37 -0.19 14.28
CA ASN A 369 -31.77 -0.56 14.48
C ASN A 369 -32.22 -1.36 13.24
N GLU A 370 -32.50 -2.65 13.40
CA GLU A 370 -32.85 -3.59 12.31
C GLU A 370 -34.19 -3.31 11.58
N THR A 371 -34.85 -2.17 11.85
CA THR A 371 -36.28 -1.98 11.57
C THR A 371 -36.63 -1.39 10.21
N THR A 372 -35.68 -0.93 9.39
CA THR A 372 -35.98 -0.38 8.06
C THR A 372 -35.83 -1.43 6.98
N LYS A 373 -36.96 -1.92 6.43
CA LYS A 373 -36.98 -2.67 5.18
C LYS A 373 -36.55 -1.74 4.05
N GLU A 374 -35.35 -1.97 3.50
CA GLU A 374 -34.91 -1.32 2.27
C GLU A 374 -35.47 -2.07 1.05
N GLU A 375 -35.96 -1.34 0.06
CA GLU A 375 -36.42 -1.91 -1.21
C GLU A 375 -35.23 -2.25 -2.11
N SER A 376 -35.22 -3.45 -2.68
CA SER A 376 -34.22 -3.86 -3.68
C SER A 376 -34.23 -2.91 -4.87
N LYS A 377 -33.05 -2.37 -5.21
CA LYS A 377 -32.83 -1.58 -6.43
C LYS A 377 -32.39 -2.43 -7.63
N GLY A 378 -32.35 -3.76 -7.48
CA GLY A 378 -31.89 -4.69 -8.51
C GLY A 378 -30.39 -4.60 -8.81
N ILE A 379 -29.59 -4.07 -7.90
CA ILE A 379 -28.12 -3.96 -8.04
C ILE A 379 -27.47 -4.93 -7.07
N GLY A 380 -26.57 -5.77 -7.57
CA GLY A 380 -25.82 -6.72 -6.78
C GLY A 380 -24.39 -6.25 -6.54
N ILE A 381 -23.84 -6.61 -5.39
CA ILE A 381 -22.39 -6.60 -5.14
C ILE A 381 -21.88 -8.04 -5.09
N VAL A 382 -20.78 -8.28 -5.79
CA VAL A 382 -20.03 -9.54 -5.77
C VAL A 382 -18.65 -9.27 -5.20
N LEU A 383 -18.30 -10.00 -4.14
CA LEU A 383 -16.97 -9.97 -3.54
C LEU A 383 -16.25 -11.29 -3.82
N VAL A 384 -15.03 -11.22 -4.30
CA VAL A 384 -14.14 -12.36 -4.53
C VAL A 384 -12.94 -12.24 -3.58
N ASP A 385 -12.71 -13.25 -2.75
CA ASP A 385 -11.52 -13.39 -1.90
C ASP A 385 -10.62 -14.48 -2.49
N VAL A 386 -9.37 -14.12 -2.80
CA VAL A 386 -8.34 -15.01 -3.33
C VAL A 386 -7.63 -15.71 -2.18
N GLY A 387 -7.90 -17.00 -2.00
CA GLY A 387 -7.27 -17.85 -1.00
C GLY A 387 -6.02 -18.57 -1.51
N GLY A 388 -5.07 -18.81 -0.62
CA GLY A 388 -3.84 -19.55 -0.93
C GLY A 388 -2.67 -18.68 -1.43
N ILE A 389 -2.81 -17.34 -1.40
CA ILE A 389 -1.79 -16.37 -1.86
C ILE A 389 -0.41 -16.67 -1.27
N GLN A 390 -0.30 -16.77 0.06
CA GLN A 390 0.98 -16.98 0.73
C GLN A 390 1.62 -18.32 0.34
N ASN A 391 0.82 -19.38 0.21
CA ASN A 391 1.31 -20.68 -0.25
C ASN A 391 1.80 -20.63 -1.69
N PHE A 392 1.13 -19.86 -2.56
CA PHE A 392 1.54 -19.67 -3.95
C PHE A 392 2.81 -18.81 -4.07
N ILE A 393 2.92 -17.72 -3.31
CA ILE A 393 4.08 -16.82 -3.32
C ILE A 393 5.32 -17.55 -2.80
N TYR A 394 5.21 -18.21 -1.65
CA TYR A 394 6.33 -18.90 -1.00
C TYR A 394 6.48 -20.37 -1.43
N ARG A 395 5.89 -20.77 -2.58
CA ARG A 395 6.00 -22.13 -3.11
C ARG A 395 7.41 -22.52 -3.55
N SER A 396 8.30 -21.54 -3.72
CA SER A 396 9.62 -21.71 -4.32
C SER A 396 10.71 -21.16 -3.41
N HIS A 397 11.86 -21.83 -3.43
CA HIS A 397 13.09 -21.39 -2.76
C HIS A 397 13.93 -20.42 -3.59
N SER A 398 13.34 -19.72 -4.56
CA SER A 398 14.01 -18.69 -5.36
C SER A 398 13.36 -17.31 -5.18
N LEU A 399 14.13 -16.31 -4.74
CA LEU A 399 13.63 -14.95 -4.48
C LEU A 399 13.02 -14.29 -5.73
N ARG A 400 13.56 -14.57 -6.93
CA ARG A 400 12.98 -14.09 -8.20
C ARG A 400 11.57 -14.64 -8.43
N GLN A 401 11.34 -15.90 -8.07
CA GLN A 401 10.04 -16.55 -8.26
C GLN A 401 9.04 -16.04 -7.22
N VAL A 402 9.49 -15.67 -6.01
CA VAL A 402 8.65 -14.98 -5.01
C VAL A 402 8.19 -13.62 -5.53
N ALA A 403 9.10 -12.79 -6.06
CA ALA A 403 8.75 -11.50 -6.65
C ALA A 403 7.77 -11.66 -7.82
N ALA A 404 8.03 -12.62 -8.71
CA ALA A 404 7.14 -12.94 -9.83
C ALA A 404 5.76 -13.42 -9.37
N ALA A 405 5.71 -14.30 -8.37
CA ALA A 405 4.45 -14.83 -7.86
C ALA A 405 3.61 -13.73 -7.20
N SER A 406 4.23 -12.79 -6.48
CA SER A 406 3.54 -11.61 -5.94
C SER A 406 2.93 -10.78 -7.08
N LEU A 407 3.71 -10.48 -8.12
CA LEU A 407 3.23 -9.72 -9.26
C LEU A 407 2.07 -10.42 -9.99
N VAL A 408 2.14 -11.75 -10.14
CA VAL A 408 1.05 -12.55 -10.73
C VAL A 408 -0.24 -12.44 -9.92
N ILE A 409 -0.17 -12.44 -8.58
CA ILE A 409 -1.36 -12.27 -7.74
C ILE A 409 -1.94 -10.86 -7.87
N ASP A 410 -1.10 -9.83 -7.87
CA ASP A 410 -1.56 -8.46 -8.07
C ASP A 410 -2.16 -8.27 -9.47
N SER A 411 -1.52 -8.85 -10.51
CA SER A 411 -2.06 -8.92 -11.86
C SER A 411 -3.38 -9.68 -11.96
N LEU A 412 -3.54 -10.79 -11.23
CA LEU A 412 -4.79 -11.54 -11.15
C LEU A 412 -5.94 -10.64 -10.65
N VAL A 413 -5.70 -9.89 -9.57
CA VAL A 413 -6.72 -9.09 -8.87
C VAL A 413 -7.02 -7.77 -9.57
N MET A 414 -6.00 -7.05 -10.04
CA MET A 414 -6.15 -5.67 -10.53
C MET A 414 -6.35 -5.55 -12.05
N ALA A 415 -5.93 -6.56 -12.82
CA ALA A 415 -5.89 -6.48 -14.29
C ALA A 415 -6.59 -7.67 -14.97
N TYR A 416 -6.14 -8.89 -14.69
CA TYR A 416 -6.54 -10.09 -15.40
C TYR A 416 -8.01 -10.43 -15.20
N MET A 417 -8.51 -10.43 -13.95
CA MET A 417 -9.91 -10.76 -13.68
C MET A 417 -10.86 -9.77 -14.38
N VAL A 418 -10.46 -8.50 -14.46
CA VAL A 418 -11.20 -7.46 -15.17
C VAL A 418 -11.24 -7.73 -16.66
N ALA A 419 -10.07 -7.95 -17.27
CA ALA A 419 -9.94 -8.28 -18.68
C ALA A 419 -10.73 -9.55 -19.03
N TYR A 420 -10.69 -10.56 -18.16
CA TYR A 420 -11.44 -11.81 -18.30
C TYR A 420 -12.94 -11.61 -18.27
N LEU A 421 -13.45 -10.83 -17.31
CA LEU A 421 -14.88 -10.53 -17.25
C LEU A 421 -15.33 -9.69 -18.45
N GLN A 422 -14.56 -8.66 -18.83
CA GLN A 422 -14.86 -7.84 -20.01
C GLN A 422 -14.86 -8.65 -21.30
N TYR A 423 -13.89 -9.54 -21.50
CA TYR A 423 -13.86 -10.41 -22.68
C TYR A 423 -15.07 -11.35 -22.70
N THR A 424 -15.34 -12.04 -21.59
CA THR A 424 -16.38 -13.06 -21.52
C THR A 424 -17.81 -12.49 -21.49
N LEU A 425 -17.98 -11.23 -21.10
CA LEU A 425 -19.26 -10.49 -21.16
C LEU A 425 -19.39 -9.66 -22.43
N GLY A 426 -18.26 -9.25 -23.03
CA GLY A 426 -18.13 -8.25 -24.09
C GLY A 426 -18.85 -8.58 -25.40
N VAL A 427 -19.37 -9.79 -25.54
CA VAL A 427 -20.30 -10.15 -26.63
C VAL A 427 -21.59 -9.32 -26.53
N LYS A 428 -22.12 -9.13 -25.32
CA LYS A 428 -23.38 -8.41 -25.09
C LYS A 428 -23.19 -7.10 -24.31
N TYR A 429 -22.36 -7.12 -23.27
CA TYR A 429 -22.17 -5.98 -22.38
C TYR A 429 -20.70 -5.72 -22.11
N TRP A 430 -20.29 -4.46 -22.10
CA TRP A 430 -18.98 -4.05 -21.60
C TRP A 430 -19.07 -3.77 -20.10
N LEU A 431 -18.25 -4.46 -19.29
CA LEU A 431 -18.13 -4.19 -17.86
C LEU A 431 -17.28 -2.91 -17.67
N PRO A 432 -17.84 -1.80 -17.15
CA PRO A 432 -17.10 -0.58 -16.89
C PRO A 432 -16.01 -0.79 -15.84
N TYR A 433 -14.87 -0.10 -15.97
CA TYR A 433 -13.80 -0.22 -14.97
C TYR A 433 -14.20 0.31 -13.59
N GLU A 434 -15.01 1.37 -13.53
CA GLU A 434 -15.55 1.93 -12.28
C GLU A 434 -16.53 0.99 -11.56
N ALA A 435 -17.03 -0.06 -12.22
CA ALA A 435 -17.83 -1.09 -11.57
C ALA A 435 -17.00 -1.97 -10.62
N LEU A 436 -15.67 -1.90 -10.70
CA LEU A 436 -14.76 -2.55 -9.75
C LEU A 436 -14.53 -1.65 -8.55
N LEU A 437 -15.30 -1.88 -7.50
CA LEU A 437 -15.26 -1.08 -6.28
C LEU A 437 -13.94 -1.22 -5.51
N TYR A 438 -13.38 -2.42 -5.46
CA TYR A 438 -12.15 -2.66 -4.69
C TYR A 438 -11.34 -3.76 -5.36
N THR A 439 -10.04 -3.53 -5.56
CA THR A 439 -9.12 -4.49 -6.21
C THR A 439 -7.76 -4.44 -5.54
N ALA A 440 -7.64 -4.95 -4.32
CA ALA A 440 -6.39 -4.94 -3.56
C ALA A 440 -6.33 -6.04 -2.50
N GLY A 441 -5.12 -6.43 -2.09
CA GLY A 441 -4.90 -7.36 -0.97
C GLY A 441 -5.61 -8.71 -1.15
N GLY A 442 -5.70 -9.21 -2.38
CA GLY A 442 -6.39 -10.46 -2.68
C GLY A 442 -7.92 -10.39 -2.69
N ASN A 443 -8.56 -9.21 -2.70
CA ASN A 443 -10.00 -9.13 -2.92
C ASN A 443 -10.38 -8.28 -4.13
N VAL A 444 -11.47 -8.70 -4.79
CA VAL A 444 -12.13 -8.00 -5.88
C VAL A 444 -13.60 -7.79 -5.52
N GLU A 445 -14.04 -6.54 -5.38
CA GLU A 445 -15.44 -6.15 -5.16
C GLU A 445 -16.00 -5.54 -6.44
N LEU A 446 -17.13 -6.05 -6.91
CA LEU A 446 -17.76 -5.70 -8.18
C LEU A 446 -19.21 -5.28 -7.94
N LEU A 447 -19.60 -4.12 -8.47
CA LEU A 447 -20.99 -3.66 -8.54
C LEU A 447 -21.56 -3.98 -9.91
N VAL A 448 -22.64 -4.76 -9.95
CA VAL A 448 -23.21 -5.24 -11.21
C VAL A 448 -24.73 -5.30 -11.16
N PRO A 449 -25.43 -5.29 -12.31
CA PRO A 449 -26.86 -5.54 -12.33
C PRO A 449 -27.15 -6.92 -11.73
N TYR A 450 -28.19 -7.03 -10.92
CA TYR A 450 -28.54 -8.28 -10.25
C TYR A 450 -28.80 -9.42 -11.26
N THR A 451 -29.29 -9.08 -12.45
CA THR A 451 -29.47 -9.99 -13.58
C THR A 451 -28.16 -10.63 -14.08
N LEU A 452 -27.00 -10.00 -13.87
CA LEU A 452 -25.68 -10.51 -14.26
C LEU A 452 -24.92 -11.21 -13.12
N VAL A 453 -25.39 -11.14 -11.87
CA VAL A 453 -24.69 -11.70 -10.71
C VAL A 453 -24.36 -13.18 -10.91
N GLU A 454 -25.33 -13.98 -11.34
CA GLU A 454 -25.13 -15.41 -11.52
C GLU A 454 -24.23 -15.71 -12.73
N THR A 455 -24.32 -14.93 -13.81
CA THR A 455 -23.40 -15.03 -14.94
C THR A 455 -21.96 -14.78 -14.50
N ILE A 456 -21.72 -13.71 -13.74
CA ILE A 456 -20.39 -13.34 -13.24
C ILE A 456 -19.87 -14.42 -12.29
N LYS A 457 -20.68 -14.87 -11.34
CA LYS A 457 -20.31 -15.97 -10.43
C LYS A 457 -19.87 -17.21 -11.20
N ASN A 458 -20.61 -17.60 -12.24
CA ASN A 458 -20.28 -18.76 -13.05
C ASN A 458 -18.96 -18.59 -13.82
N ARG A 459 -18.70 -17.40 -14.39
CA ARG A 459 -17.41 -17.09 -15.04
C ARG A 459 -16.25 -17.13 -14.04
N ILE A 460 -16.38 -16.50 -12.88
CA ILE A 460 -15.35 -16.50 -11.84
C ILE A 460 -15.16 -17.90 -11.25
N SER A 461 -16.22 -18.70 -11.14
CA SER A 461 -16.13 -20.09 -10.67
C SER A 461 -15.39 -20.99 -11.67
N LYS A 462 -15.60 -20.78 -12.98
CA LYS A 462 -14.81 -21.44 -14.05
C LYS A 462 -13.32 -21.12 -13.90
N LEU A 463 -12.99 -19.83 -13.74
CA LEU A 463 -11.63 -19.40 -13.46
C LEU A 463 -11.08 -20.02 -12.18
N GLY A 464 -11.85 -19.99 -11.09
CA GLY A 464 -11.46 -20.55 -9.79
C GLY A 464 -11.18 -22.04 -9.82
N GLY A 465 -11.97 -22.83 -10.57
CA GLY A 465 -11.72 -24.26 -10.78
C GLY A 465 -10.40 -24.52 -11.50
N TYR A 466 -10.05 -23.70 -12.49
CA TYR A 466 -8.75 -23.76 -13.14
C TYR A 466 -7.62 -23.35 -12.18
N LEU A 467 -7.75 -22.23 -11.47
CA LEU A 467 -6.71 -21.73 -10.56
C LEU A 467 -6.43 -22.70 -9.41
N MET A 468 -7.48 -23.35 -8.88
CA MET A 468 -7.33 -24.34 -7.82
C MET A 468 -6.56 -25.56 -8.34
N LYS A 469 -6.96 -26.10 -9.49
CA LYS A 469 -6.33 -27.27 -10.11
C LYS A 469 -4.89 -27.01 -10.54
N SER A 470 -4.62 -25.83 -11.12
CA SER A 470 -3.34 -25.50 -11.74
C SER A 470 -2.35 -24.90 -10.74
N TYR A 471 -2.81 -24.11 -9.77
CA TYR A 471 -1.94 -23.31 -8.90
C TYR A 471 -2.24 -23.45 -7.40
N GLY A 472 -3.26 -24.18 -6.99
CA GLY A 472 -3.70 -24.25 -5.59
C GLY A 472 -4.30 -22.95 -5.07
N ILE A 473 -4.74 -22.06 -5.97
CA ILE A 473 -5.37 -20.78 -5.63
C ILE A 473 -6.89 -20.96 -5.65
N SER A 474 -7.54 -20.63 -4.54
CA SER A 474 -9.00 -20.74 -4.42
C SER A 474 -9.65 -19.37 -4.61
N LEU A 475 -10.77 -19.30 -5.32
CA LEU A 475 -11.59 -18.09 -5.43
C LEU A 475 -12.88 -18.29 -4.62
N ARG A 476 -13.01 -17.54 -3.52
CA ARG A 476 -14.21 -17.55 -2.67
C ARG A 476 -15.11 -16.39 -3.06
N ILE A 477 -16.29 -16.68 -3.56
CA ILE A 477 -17.21 -15.66 -4.08
C ILE A 477 -18.36 -15.44 -3.09
N ALA A 478 -18.60 -14.23 -2.62
CA ALA A 478 -19.81 -13.84 -1.91
C ALA A 478 -20.60 -12.83 -2.76
N ASN A 479 -21.92 -12.79 -2.58
CA ASN A 479 -22.75 -11.79 -3.24
C ASN A 479 -23.95 -11.43 -2.36
N THR A 480 -24.40 -10.18 -2.45
CA THR A 480 -25.65 -9.69 -1.85
C THR A 480 -26.17 -8.50 -2.66
N GLU A 481 -27.32 -7.94 -2.28
CA GLU A 481 -27.82 -6.68 -2.84
C GLU A 481 -27.04 -5.48 -2.30
N LEU A 482 -26.91 -4.44 -3.13
CA LEU A 482 -26.42 -3.16 -2.66
C LEU A 482 -27.55 -2.45 -1.90
N TYR A 483 -27.31 -2.19 -0.62
CA TYR A 483 -28.20 -1.46 0.29
C TYR A 483 -27.76 0.00 0.41
N GLU A 484 -28.69 0.91 0.70
CA GLU A 484 -28.36 2.30 1.06
C GLU A 484 -27.47 2.31 2.32
N ASN A 485 -27.75 1.40 3.25
CA ASN A 485 -26.82 1.10 4.33
C ASN A 485 -25.69 0.16 3.88
N TYR A 486 -24.61 0.71 3.33
CA TYR A 486 -23.43 -0.08 2.92
C TYR A 486 -22.82 -0.91 4.06
N ALA A 487 -22.89 -0.44 5.32
CA ALA A 487 -22.40 -1.19 6.47
C ALA A 487 -23.13 -2.55 6.65
N ARG A 488 -24.38 -2.65 6.16
CA ARG A 488 -25.11 -3.92 6.06
C ARG A 488 -24.57 -4.78 4.91
N THR A 489 -24.43 -4.20 3.71
CA THR A 489 -23.89 -4.89 2.53
C THR A 489 -22.55 -5.55 2.84
N ILE A 490 -21.58 -4.80 3.40
CA ILE A 490 -20.26 -5.33 3.73
C ILE A 490 -20.32 -6.40 4.83
N ARG A 491 -21.20 -6.26 5.83
CA ARG A 491 -21.38 -7.25 6.90
C ARG A 491 -21.88 -8.58 6.35
N GLU A 492 -22.88 -8.55 5.48
CA GLU A 492 -23.41 -9.76 4.83
C GLU A 492 -22.33 -10.44 3.96
N LEU A 493 -21.61 -9.67 3.13
CA LEU A 493 -20.51 -10.19 2.31
C LEU A 493 -19.40 -10.81 3.17
N MET A 494 -18.95 -10.12 4.22
CA MET A 494 -17.91 -10.60 5.13
C MET A 494 -18.33 -11.86 5.90
N ALA A 495 -19.59 -11.94 6.34
CA ALA A 495 -20.13 -13.13 6.98
C ALA A 495 -20.11 -14.33 6.02
N MET A 496 -20.55 -14.15 4.77
CA MET A 496 -20.52 -15.19 3.74
C MET A 496 -19.08 -15.64 3.41
N ILE A 497 -18.15 -14.71 3.24
CA ILE A 497 -16.73 -15.03 3.02
C ILE A 497 -16.15 -15.78 4.21
N SER A 498 -16.47 -15.36 5.44
CA SER A 498 -15.99 -16.02 6.66
C SER A 498 -16.47 -17.47 6.74
N ILE A 499 -17.74 -17.72 6.42
CA ILE A 499 -18.29 -19.09 6.31
C ILE A 499 -17.53 -19.90 5.27
N LYS A 500 -17.25 -19.32 4.09
CA LYS A 500 -16.49 -19.98 3.02
C LYS A 500 -15.02 -20.22 3.38
N LYS A 501 -14.42 -19.40 4.24
CA LYS A 501 -13.07 -19.60 4.78
C LYS A 501 -13.03 -20.75 5.79
N MET A 502 -14.09 -20.93 6.57
CA MET A 502 -14.24 -22.05 7.52
C MET A 502 -14.65 -23.36 6.84
N HIS A 503 -15.28 -23.28 5.67
CA HIS A 503 -15.69 -24.45 4.91
C HIS A 503 -14.47 -25.20 4.38
N VAL A 504 -14.06 -26.24 5.09
CA VAL A 504 -13.07 -27.20 4.62
C VAL A 504 -13.74 -28.00 3.51
N VAL A 505 -13.43 -27.67 2.26
CA VAL A 505 -13.79 -28.55 1.16
C VAL A 505 -12.94 -29.81 1.36
N TYR A 506 -13.57 -30.89 1.82
CA TYR A 506 -13.03 -32.23 1.67
C TYR A 506 -13.04 -32.52 0.17
N GLU A 507 -12.08 -31.96 -0.56
CA GLU A 507 -11.74 -32.51 -1.85
C GLU A 507 -11.30 -33.94 -1.54
N LYS A 508 -12.12 -34.89 -1.98
CA LYS A 508 -11.67 -36.23 -2.34
C LYS A 508 -10.60 -36.04 -3.43
N TYR A 509 -9.44 -35.54 -3.05
CA TYR A 509 -8.23 -36.02 -3.65
C TYR A 509 -8.17 -37.49 -3.22
N CYS A 510 -8.85 -38.33 -4.01
CA CYS A 510 -8.13 -39.49 -4.50
C CYS A 510 -6.88 -38.87 -5.10
N ALA A 511 -5.81 -38.78 -4.30
CA ALA A 511 -4.52 -39.07 -4.87
C ALA A 511 -4.76 -40.41 -5.56
N SER A 512 -5.06 -40.37 -6.85
CA SER A 512 -4.39 -41.29 -7.74
C SER A 512 -2.92 -41.03 -7.45
N ILE A 513 -2.43 -41.65 -6.39
CA ILE A 513 -1.06 -42.07 -6.29
C ILE A 513 -0.91 -42.76 -7.63
N PRO A 514 -0.24 -42.14 -8.62
CA PRO A 514 -0.05 -42.78 -9.88
C PRO A 514 0.58 -44.11 -9.52
N THR A 515 0.06 -45.19 -10.09
CA THR A 515 0.53 -46.57 -9.90
C THR A 515 2.02 -46.77 -10.24
N ASP A 516 2.76 -45.70 -10.51
CA ASP A 516 4.20 -45.62 -10.76
C ASP A 516 5.07 -45.70 -9.48
N LEU A 517 4.50 -45.97 -8.29
CA LEU A 517 5.31 -46.31 -7.11
C LEU A 517 6.15 -47.58 -7.31
N GLU A 518 5.86 -48.37 -8.34
CA GLU A 518 6.65 -49.53 -8.76
C GLU A 518 7.95 -49.16 -9.53
N ARG A 519 8.19 -47.87 -9.87
CA ARG A 519 9.36 -47.44 -10.66
C ARG A 519 10.18 -46.30 -10.03
N GLY A 520 10.67 -46.49 -8.81
CA GLY A 520 11.81 -45.74 -8.28
C GLY A 520 11.56 -44.26 -7.94
N VAL A 521 12.53 -43.65 -7.28
CA VAL A 521 12.47 -42.30 -6.69
C VAL A 521 12.02 -41.27 -7.73
N ARG A 522 10.82 -40.72 -7.55
CA ARG A 522 10.27 -39.64 -8.40
C ARG A 522 11.19 -38.43 -8.28
N LYS A 523 11.82 -38.00 -9.38
CA LYS A 523 12.51 -36.71 -9.40
C LYS A 523 11.50 -35.61 -9.12
N VAL A 524 11.82 -34.70 -8.20
CA VAL A 524 11.01 -33.52 -7.87
C VAL A 524 11.66 -32.26 -8.44
N CYS A 525 10.84 -31.26 -8.72
CA CYS A 525 11.29 -29.94 -9.11
C CYS A 525 12.24 -29.37 -8.06
N GLN A 526 13.38 -28.85 -8.51
CA GLN A 526 14.43 -28.34 -7.63
C GLN A 526 14.15 -26.94 -7.06
N PHE A 527 13.04 -26.29 -7.47
CA PHE A 527 12.60 -25.01 -6.91
C PHE A 527 11.56 -25.17 -5.81
N CYS A 528 10.51 -25.96 -6.05
CA CYS A 528 9.41 -26.13 -5.09
C CYS A 528 9.48 -27.42 -4.28
N PHE A 529 10.33 -28.38 -4.69
CA PHE A 529 10.45 -29.72 -4.08
C PHE A 529 9.14 -30.51 -3.94
N ALA A 530 8.09 -30.12 -4.67
CA ALA A 530 6.76 -30.71 -4.58
C ALA A 530 6.30 -31.39 -5.87
N GLU A 531 6.52 -30.74 -7.02
CA GLU A 531 5.97 -31.16 -8.31
C GLU A 531 6.97 -31.93 -9.18
N VAL A 532 6.48 -32.70 -10.15
CA VAL A 532 7.34 -33.38 -11.14
C VAL A 532 7.97 -32.34 -12.08
N PRO A 533 9.30 -32.37 -12.31
CA PRO A 533 9.93 -31.46 -13.26
C PRO A 533 9.53 -31.82 -14.69
N THR A 534 9.23 -30.80 -15.50
CA THR A 534 8.81 -30.93 -16.90
C THR A 534 9.78 -30.24 -17.86
N MET A 535 10.74 -29.47 -17.34
CA MET A 535 11.70 -28.71 -18.15
C MET A 535 13.04 -28.57 -17.43
N LYS A 536 14.07 -28.19 -18.19
CA LYS A 536 15.39 -27.80 -17.67
C LYS A 536 15.62 -26.32 -17.94
N ILE A 537 16.03 -25.60 -16.90
CA ILE A 537 16.27 -24.16 -16.92
C ILE A 537 17.74 -23.92 -16.66
N SER A 538 18.36 -23.03 -17.43
CA SER A 538 19.72 -22.60 -17.14
C SER A 538 19.71 -21.53 -16.05
N THR A 539 20.49 -21.75 -15.00
CA THR A 539 20.77 -20.77 -13.94
C THR A 539 22.27 -20.50 -13.89
N PRO A 540 22.73 -19.39 -13.28
CA PRO A 540 24.16 -19.15 -13.06
C PRO A 540 24.87 -20.33 -12.35
N GLU A 541 24.15 -21.07 -11.51
CA GLU A 541 24.64 -22.23 -10.76
C GLU A 541 24.57 -23.56 -11.55
N GLY A 542 24.04 -23.53 -12.78
CA GLY A 542 23.93 -24.68 -13.68
C GLY A 542 22.50 -24.99 -14.13
N GLY A 543 22.30 -26.16 -14.75
CA GLY A 543 21.00 -26.62 -15.22
C GLY A 543 20.10 -27.12 -14.08
N VAL A 544 18.92 -26.52 -13.93
CA VAL A 544 17.93 -26.84 -12.89
C VAL A 544 16.70 -27.51 -13.51
N GLU A 545 16.30 -28.67 -12.99
CA GLU A 545 15.06 -29.37 -13.36
C GLU A 545 13.86 -28.72 -12.64
N ALA A 546 12.99 -28.08 -13.42
CA ALA A 546 11.86 -27.30 -12.92
C ALA A 546 10.51 -27.86 -13.39
N CYS A 547 9.47 -27.73 -12.57
CA CYS A 547 8.10 -27.91 -13.04
C CYS A 547 7.66 -26.70 -13.87
N LYS A 548 6.61 -26.87 -14.69
CA LYS A 548 6.06 -25.82 -15.57
C LYS A 548 5.88 -24.48 -14.85
N ILE A 549 5.24 -24.50 -13.68
CA ILE A 549 4.89 -23.27 -12.95
C ILE A 549 6.12 -22.55 -12.42
N CYS A 550 7.06 -23.28 -11.81
CA CYS A 550 8.32 -22.69 -11.36
C CYS A 550 9.15 -22.16 -12.54
N GLY A 551 9.06 -22.79 -13.71
CA GLY A 551 9.70 -22.28 -14.92
C GLY A 551 9.10 -20.97 -15.41
N GLU A 552 7.78 -20.90 -15.54
CA GLU A 552 7.10 -19.66 -15.93
C GLU A 552 7.34 -18.52 -14.93
N LEU A 553 7.31 -18.81 -13.62
CA LEU A 553 7.65 -17.82 -12.59
C LEU A 553 9.12 -17.39 -12.65
N ASN A 554 10.03 -18.29 -13.01
CA ASN A 554 11.43 -17.93 -13.22
C ASN A 554 11.56 -16.95 -14.38
N ASP A 555 10.87 -17.21 -15.49
CA ASP A 555 10.94 -16.37 -16.69
C ASP A 555 10.35 -14.98 -16.43
N ILE A 556 9.23 -14.88 -15.71
CA ILE A 556 8.70 -13.59 -15.26
C ILE A 556 9.72 -12.90 -14.33
N GLY A 557 10.25 -13.64 -13.35
CA GLY A 557 11.18 -13.12 -12.33
C GLY A 557 12.50 -12.59 -12.91
N LEU A 558 12.99 -13.16 -14.02
CA LEU A 558 14.17 -12.64 -14.73
C LEU A 558 14.00 -11.19 -15.18
N ASN A 559 12.76 -10.73 -15.40
CA ASN A 559 12.47 -9.40 -15.95
C ASN A 559 12.06 -8.36 -14.89
N ILE A 560 12.05 -8.71 -13.59
CA ILE A 560 11.62 -7.79 -12.53
C ILE A 560 12.47 -7.85 -11.24
N HIS A 561 13.44 -8.77 -11.18
CA HIS A 561 14.24 -8.99 -9.97
C HIS A 561 15.57 -8.21 -10.00
N PHE A 562 16.60 -8.70 -9.31
CA PHE A 562 17.83 -7.93 -9.04
C PHE A 562 18.52 -7.39 -10.28
N LYS A 563 18.64 -8.18 -11.38
CA LYS A 563 19.29 -7.72 -12.60
C LYS A 563 18.63 -6.45 -13.14
N GLU A 564 17.32 -6.52 -13.38
CA GLU A 564 16.57 -5.41 -13.94
C GLU A 564 16.54 -4.20 -13.00
N LYS A 565 16.47 -4.42 -11.67
CA LYS A 565 16.62 -3.33 -10.69
C LYS A 565 18.00 -2.67 -10.79
N TYR A 566 19.05 -3.47 -10.92
CA TYR A 566 20.44 -3.01 -10.95
C TYR A 566 20.78 -2.25 -12.24
N GLU A 567 20.19 -2.66 -13.36
CA GLU A 567 20.37 -2.02 -14.67
C GLU A 567 19.40 -0.84 -14.91
N SER A 568 18.36 -0.68 -14.08
CA SER A 568 17.34 0.38 -14.22
C SER A 568 17.76 1.74 -13.67
N GLU A 569 17.15 2.80 -14.21
CA GLU A 569 17.15 4.13 -13.63
C GLU A 569 16.20 4.20 -12.43
N ILE A 570 16.71 4.64 -11.28
CA ILE A 570 15.97 4.73 -10.01
C ILE A 570 16.02 6.17 -9.51
N SER A 571 14.84 6.74 -9.24
CA SER A 571 14.72 8.06 -8.62
C SER A 571 14.91 7.99 -7.11
N ILE A 572 15.83 8.80 -6.59
CA ILE A 572 16.09 9.01 -5.16
C ILE A 572 16.13 10.52 -4.93
N CYS A 573 15.25 11.03 -4.07
CA CYS A 573 15.18 12.46 -3.72
C CYS A 573 15.11 13.40 -4.94
N GLY A 574 14.41 12.99 -6.01
CA GLY A 574 14.27 13.77 -7.25
C GLY A 574 15.46 13.69 -8.21
N LYS A 575 16.50 12.92 -7.89
CA LYS A 575 17.64 12.64 -8.77
C LYS A 575 17.58 11.21 -9.29
N ILE A 576 18.02 11.00 -10.53
CA ILE A 576 18.02 9.70 -11.19
C ILE A 576 19.42 9.09 -11.05
N TYR A 577 19.48 7.84 -10.61
CA TYR A 577 20.70 7.05 -10.50
C TYR A 577 20.52 5.69 -11.14
N ARG A 578 21.59 5.16 -11.74
CA ARG A 578 21.67 3.76 -12.15
C ARG A 578 22.63 3.02 -11.22
N PRO A 579 22.22 1.92 -10.57
CA PRO A 579 23.08 1.18 -9.64
C PRO A 579 24.43 0.79 -10.23
N GLU A 580 24.44 0.23 -11.44
CA GLU A 580 25.67 -0.16 -12.13
C GLU A 580 26.72 0.95 -12.18
N ASP A 581 26.29 2.18 -12.52
CA ASP A 581 27.17 3.35 -12.62
C ASP A 581 27.61 3.87 -11.24
N VAL A 582 26.75 3.77 -10.23
CA VAL A 582 27.02 4.28 -8.87
C VAL A 582 27.91 3.34 -8.06
N PHE A 583 27.73 2.04 -8.20
CA PHE A 583 28.55 1.03 -7.53
C PHE A 583 29.87 0.76 -8.26
N ASP A 584 29.95 1.09 -9.56
CA ASP A 584 31.10 0.79 -10.44
C ASP A 584 31.41 -0.72 -10.48
N ILE A 585 30.34 -1.52 -10.54
CA ILE A 585 30.40 -2.99 -10.61
C ILE A 585 29.45 -3.44 -11.71
N PRO A 586 29.94 -4.05 -12.80
CA PRO A 586 29.08 -4.54 -13.86
C PRO A 586 28.24 -5.73 -13.38
N TRP A 587 27.06 -5.92 -13.98
CA TRP A 587 26.19 -7.03 -13.60
C TRP A 587 26.83 -8.41 -13.86
N ASP A 588 27.22 -8.67 -15.12
CA ASP A 588 27.85 -9.92 -15.58
C ASP A 588 28.83 -9.61 -16.74
N ASP A 589 30.01 -9.08 -16.43
CA ASP A 589 31.10 -8.89 -17.41
C ASP A 589 32.20 -9.94 -17.19
N GLU A 590 32.50 -10.72 -18.24
CA GLU A 590 33.51 -11.79 -18.20
C GLU A 590 34.91 -11.26 -17.82
N GLY A 591 35.24 -10.02 -18.17
CA GLY A 591 36.52 -9.37 -17.87
C GLY A 591 36.61 -8.73 -16.48
N ALA A 592 35.50 -8.61 -15.74
CA ALA A 592 35.47 -7.95 -14.44
C ALA A 592 35.95 -8.86 -13.31
N TYR A 593 36.75 -8.30 -12.40
CA TYR A 593 37.24 -9.01 -11.21
C TYR A 593 36.12 -9.28 -10.18
N ILE A 594 35.12 -8.38 -10.11
CA ILE A 594 33.95 -8.50 -9.24
C ILE A 594 32.71 -8.25 -10.11
N ARG A 595 31.70 -9.10 -9.95
CA ARG A 595 30.42 -9.02 -10.67
C ARG A 595 29.27 -8.85 -9.68
N ALA A 596 28.30 -8.00 -10.01
CA ALA A 596 27.16 -7.76 -9.14
C ALA A 596 26.26 -8.99 -9.03
N SER A 597 26.14 -9.79 -10.09
CA SER A 597 25.37 -11.06 -10.10
C SER A 597 25.82 -12.05 -9.02
N GLU A 598 27.12 -12.09 -8.72
CA GLU A 598 27.73 -12.98 -7.72
C GLU A 598 27.78 -12.37 -6.31
N ARG A 599 27.64 -11.04 -6.20
CA ARG A 599 27.81 -10.26 -4.96
C ARG A 599 26.60 -9.42 -4.56
N ILE A 600 25.44 -9.67 -5.13
CA ILE A 600 24.26 -8.83 -4.94
C ILE A 600 23.83 -8.74 -3.47
N MET A 601 23.98 -9.83 -2.70
CA MET A 601 23.63 -9.85 -1.28
C MET A 601 24.60 -9.01 -0.45
N GLU A 602 25.89 -9.00 -0.81
CA GLU A 602 26.89 -8.13 -0.22
C GLU A 602 26.67 -6.65 -0.60
N ILE A 603 26.28 -6.37 -1.85
CA ILE A 603 25.93 -5.00 -2.28
C ILE A 603 24.69 -4.49 -1.51
N ILE A 604 23.67 -5.33 -1.34
CA ILE A 604 22.47 -5.01 -0.54
C ILE A 604 22.83 -4.87 0.95
N SER A 605 23.77 -5.66 1.48
CA SER A 605 24.26 -5.48 2.86
C SER A 605 25.11 -4.22 3.04
N GLY A 606 25.43 -3.55 1.93
CA GLY A 606 25.98 -2.21 1.85
C GLY A 606 27.44 -2.15 1.49
N HIS A 607 28.07 -3.23 1.02
CA HIS A 607 29.47 -3.18 0.54
C HIS A 607 29.62 -2.34 -0.73
N ASP A 608 30.76 -1.68 -0.88
CA ASP A 608 31.19 -1.06 -2.13
C ASP A 608 32.34 -1.85 -2.80
N LEU A 609 32.81 -1.36 -3.95
CA LEU A 609 33.88 -2.00 -4.70
C LEU A 609 35.18 -2.14 -3.88
N SER A 610 35.59 -1.10 -3.14
CA SER A 610 36.86 -1.13 -2.40
C SER A 610 36.80 -2.13 -1.23
N GLU A 611 35.66 -2.24 -0.57
CA GLU A 611 35.41 -3.22 0.48
C GLU A 611 35.35 -4.66 -0.06
N LEU A 612 34.69 -4.88 -1.20
CA LEU A 612 34.61 -6.21 -1.81
C LEU A 612 35.98 -6.72 -2.27
N GLN A 613 36.85 -5.85 -2.78
CA GLN A 613 38.23 -6.19 -3.14
C GLN A 613 39.09 -6.59 -1.93
N GLU A 614 38.74 -6.10 -0.74
CA GLU A 614 39.54 -6.23 0.49
C GLU A 614 38.92 -7.15 1.53
N LEU A 615 37.89 -7.89 1.12
CA LEU A 615 37.05 -8.69 1.99
C LEU A 615 37.83 -9.83 2.64
N GLY A 616 37.83 -9.86 3.97
CA GLY A 616 38.63 -10.82 4.75
C GLY A 616 40.09 -10.44 4.96
N ARG A 617 40.56 -9.32 4.38
CA ARG A 617 41.89 -8.74 4.63
C ARG A 617 41.80 -7.45 5.45
N LEU A 618 41.20 -6.42 4.87
CA LEU A 618 40.98 -5.12 5.52
C LEU A 618 39.50 -4.88 5.83
N ALA A 619 38.60 -5.39 4.99
CA ALA A 619 37.15 -5.29 5.17
C ALA A 619 36.56 -6.49 5.92
N GLU A 620 35.64 -6.22 6.84
CA GLU A 620 34.83 -7.23 7.53
C GLU A 620 33.52 -7.46 6.78
N MET A 621 32.91 -8.63 6.95
CA MET A 621 31.65 -8.93 6.27
C MET A 621 30.50 -8.14 6.88
N ARG A 622 29.91 -7.22 6.10
CA ARG A 622 28.70 -6.51 6.51
C ARG A 622 27.48 -7.41 6.59
N ASN A 623 26.70 -7.25 7.65
CA ASN A 623 25.46 -7.97 7.90
C ASN A 623 24.30 -7.41 7.07
N ILE A 624 23.44 -8.31 6.60
CA ILE A 624 22.16 -8.00 5.95
C ILE A 624 21.01 -8.16 6.95
N ALA A 625 19.93 -7.41 6.78
CA ALA A 625 18.69 -7.60 7.52
C ALA A 625 17.51 -7.86 6.58
N VAL A 626 16.60 -8.73 7.02
CA VAL A 626 15.25 -8.87 6.49
C VAL A 626 14.30 -8.11 7.41
N ILE A 627 13.58 -7.16 6.83
CA ILE A 627 12.50 -6.40 7.49
C ILE A 627 11.19 -6.90 6.91
N LYS A 628 10.33 -7.47 7.75
CA LYS A 628 8.95 -7.82 7.38
C LYS A 628 7.98 -6.95 8.16
N VAL A 629 7.00 -6.38 7.47
CA VAL A 629 5.97 -5.53 8.07
C VAL A 629 4.58 -6.03 7.71
N ASP A 630 3.61 -5.85 8.59
CA ASP A 630 2.22 -6.21 8.35
C ASP A 630 1.29 -5.28 9.16
N GLY A 631 0.17 -4.88 8.55
CA GLY A 631 -0.84 -4.04 9.17
C GLY A 631 -1.63 -4.71 10.29
N THR A 632 -1.72 -4.04 11.43
CA THR A 632 -2.51 -4.57 12.55
C THR A 632 -4.00 -4.39 12.31
N LEU A 633 -4.76 -5.49 12.25
CA LEU A 633 -6.23 -5.50 12.14
C LEU A 633 -6.80 -4.69 10.96
N ILE A 634 -6.06 -4.60 9.84
CA ILE A 634 -6.51 -3.90 8.62
C ILE A 634 -7.78 -4.53 8.03
N GLY A 635 -7.91 -5.86 8.03
CA GLY A 635 -9.14 -6.52 7.59
C GLY A 635 -10.38 -6.12 8.41
N SER A 636 -10.24 -5.90 9.72
CA SER A 636 -11.33 -5.39 10.57
C SER A 636 -11.62 -3.92 10.30
N LEU A 637 -10.59 -3.11 10.01
CA LEU A 637 -10.76 -1.73 9.57
C LEU A 637 -11.55 -1.66 8.25
N MET A 638 -11.29 -2.55 7.28
CA MET A 638 -12.05 -2.58 6.02
C MET A 638 -13.47 -3.13 6.19
N ALA A 639 -13.67 -4.12 7.07
CA ALA A 639 -15.00 -4.70 7.34
C ALA A 639 -15.98 -3.74 8.06
N THR A 640 -15.51 -2.57 8.49
CA THR A 640 -16.28 -1.57 9.25
C THR A 640 -16.43 -0.24 8.49
N CYS A 641 -16.24 -0.26 7.16
CA CYS A 641 -16.53 0.87 6.29
C CYS A 641 -18.02 1.25 6.35
N LEU A 642 -18.29 2.56 6.30
CA LEU A 642 -19.64 3.11 6.44
C LEU A 642 -20.34 3.36 5.10
N SER A 643 -19.55 3.60 4.07
CA SER A 643 -19.97 3.82 2.68
C SER A 643 -18.90 3.28 1.72
N ILE A 644 -19.22 3.30 0.42
CA ILE A 644 -18.27 2.93 -0.64
C ILE A 644 -17.14 3.97 -0.73
N ALA A 645 -17.46 5.27 -0.62
CA ALA A 645 -16.44 6.32 -0.56
C ALA A 645 -15.45 6.11 0.62
N ASP A 646 -15.94 5.71 1.80
CA ASP A 646 -15.10 5.37 2.95
C ASP A 646 -14.22 4.15 2.67
N ALA A 647 -14.75 3.10 2.03
CA ALA A 647 -13.97 1.92 1.65
C ALA A 647 -12.83 2.26 0.68
N TYR A 648 -13.10 3.07 -0.35
CA TYR A 648 -12.07 3.56 -1.27
C TYR A 648 -10.99 4.38 -0.58
N GLU A 649 -11.40 5.33 0.26
CA GLU A 649 -10.46 6.20 0.97
C GLU A 649 -9.54 5.37 1.88
N ARG A 650 -10.10 4.45 2.68
CA ARG A 650 -9.30 3.58 3.55
C ARG A 650 -8.31 2.74 2.74
N SER A 651 -8.77 2.12 1.65
CA SER A 651 -7.92 1.31 0.78
C SER A 651 -6.73 2.12 0.24
N ALA A 652 -6.99 3.28 -0.35
CA ALA A 652 -5.93 4.11 -0.92
C ALA A 652 -4.94 4.57 0.16
N ARG A 653 -5.46 4.98 1.33
CA ARG A 653 -4.63 5.46 2.44
C ARG A 653 -3.73 4.37 3.03
N ILE A 654 -4.20 3.12 3.12
CA ILE A 654 -3.39 2.01 3.62
C ILE A 654 -2.16 1.80 2.72
N ASP A 655 -2.38 1.70 1.41
CA ASP A 655 -1.30 1.47 0.43
C ASP A 655 -0.33 2.67 0.35
N LEU A 656 -0.87 3.88 0.28
CA LEU A 656 -0.08 5.12 0.26
C LEU A 656 0.72 5.31 1.55
N ALA A 657 0.16 4.98 2.71
CA ALA A 657 0.84 5.11 3.99
C ALA A 657 2.11 4.25 4.05
N LEU A 658 2.03 2.99 3.60
CA LEU A 658 3.17 2.08 3.57
C LEU A 658 4.23 2.58 2.57
N LYS A 659 3.83 2.88 1.34
CA LYS A 659 4.79 3.26 0.28
C LYS A 659 5.49 4.58 0.55
N ARG A 660 4.77 5.59 1.05
CA ARG A 660 5.37 6.86 1.50
C ARG A 660 6.35 6.64 2.64
N SER A 661 5.99 5.79 3.62
CA SER A 661 6.91 5.52 4.72
C SER A 661 8.21 4.85 4.27
N ILE A 662 8.19 4.04 3.20
CA ILE A 662 9.39 3.48 2.56
C ILE A 662 10.20 4.60 1.87
N GLU A 663 9.54 5.47 1.10
CA GLU A 663 10.17 6.62 0.44
C GLU A 663 10.84 7.56 1.44
N ASP A 664 10.15 7.87 2.54
CA ASP A 664 10.65 8.68 3.65
C ASP A 664 11.85 8.00 4.32
N ALA A 665 11.81 6.69 4.58
CA ALA A 665 12.94 5.96 5.16
C ALA A 665 14.18 6.02 4.26
N VAL A 666 14.03 5.84 2.95
CA VAL A 666 15.13 5.94 1.98
C VAL A 666 15.68 7.37 1.92
N LYS A 667 14.79 8.39 1.94
CA LYS A 667 15.17 9.80 1.98
C LYS A 667 15.97 10.17 3.24
N GLU A 668 15.54 9.70 4.41
CA GLU A 668 16.25 9.94 5.67
C GLU A 668 17.63 9.26 5.71
N VAL A 669 17.74 8.06 5.12
CA VAL A 669 19.04 7.40 4.92
C VAL A 669 19.95 8.23 4.01
N TYR A 670 19.45 8.63 2.84
CA TYR A 670 20.21 9.45 1.88
C TYR A 670 20.70 10.75 2.52
N ASN A 671 19.80 11.50 3.15
CA ASN A 671 20.12 12.77 3.81
C ASN A 671 21.10 12.60 4.97
N GLY A 672 20.97 11.53 5.75
CA GLY A 672 21.87 11.24 6.86
C GLY A 672 23.30 10.94 6.41
N VAL A 673 23.47 10.18 5.33
CA VAL A 673 24.79 9.89 4.77
C VAL A 673 25.42 11.15 4.16
N LEU A 674 24.63 11.95 3.44
CA LEU A 674 25.08 13.19 2.79
C LEU A 674 25.62 14.26 3.78
N LYS A 675 25.33 14.16 5.09
CA LYS A 675 25.84 15.10 6.10
C LYS A 675 27.37 15.14 6.19
N GLU A 676 28.03 13.99 6.03
CA GLU A 676 29.49 13.89 6.16
C GLU A 676 30.19 13.11 5.04
N PHE A 677 29.43 12.45 4.17
CA PHE A 677 29.92 11.67 3.04
C PHE A 677 29.50 12.29 1.70
N SER A 678 29.98 11.72 0.61
CA SER A 678 29.67 12.22 -0.73
C SER A 678 28.23 11.89 -1.15
N GLU A 679 27.77 12.58 -2.19
CA GLU A 679 26.50 12.25 -2.84
C GLU A 679 26.47 10.81 -3.38
N VAL A 680 27.61 10.30 -3.85
CA VAL A 680 27.75 8.92 -4.33
C VAL A 680 27.56 7.93 -3.18
N ASP A 681 28.12 8.20 -2.00
CA ASP A 681 27.94 7.34 -0.82
C ASP A 681 26.48 7.32 -0.35
N ALA A 682 25.81 8.49 -0.37
CA ALA A 682 24.40 8.60 -0.06
C ALA A 682 23.53 7.84 -1.06
N ALA A 683 23.84 7.94 -2.35
CA ALA A 683 23.18 7.18 -3.40
C ALA A 683 23.39 5.66 -3.22
N LYS A 684 24.61 5.19 -2.96
CA LYS A 684 24.90 3.76 -2.68
C LYS A 684 24.03 3.24 -1.53
N ALA A 685 24.00 3.94 -0.39
CA ALA A 685 23.22 3.52 0.77
C ALA A 685 21.70 3.43 0.47
N ALA A 686 21.16 4.43 -0.25
CA ALA A 686 19.76 4.44 -0.65
C ALA A 686 19.42 3.35 -1.69
N LEU A 687 20.31 3.13 -2.66
CA LEU A 687 20.16 2.10 -3.70
C LEU A 687 20.23 0.69 -3.12
N SER A 688 21.11 0.42 -2.15
CA SER A 688 21.15 -0.89 -1.46
C SER A 688 19.79 -1.27 -0.86
N ILE A 689 19.04 -0.29 -0.34
CA ILE A 689 17.68 -0.51 0.18
C ILE A 689 16.71 -0.72 -0.98
N LYS A 690 16.68 0.17 -1.98
CA LYS A 690 15.75 0.12 -3.12
C LYS A 690 15.87 -1.21 -3.89
N ILE A 691 17.09 -1.67 -4.17
CA ILE A 691 17.35 -2.95 -4.86
C ILE A 691 16.86 -4.13 -4.01
N GLY A 692 17.03 -4.05 -2.69
CA GLY A 692 16.66 -5.08 -1.72
C GLY A 692 15.17 -5.23 -1.41
N ILE A 693 14.30 -4.31 -1.88
CA ILE A 693 12.85 -4.42 -1.68
C ILE A 693 12.31 -5.59 -2.48
N LEU A 694 11.82 -6.65 -1.83
CA LEU A 694 11.30 -7.83 -2.51
C LEU A 694 9.87 -7.59 -3.01
N TYR A 695 8.99 -7.11 -2.12
CA TYR A 695 7.65 -6.63 -2.44
C TYR A 695 7.16 -5.63 -1.39
N ALA A 696 6.23 -4.74 -1.77
CA ALA A 696 5.53 -3.83 -0.87
C ALA A 696 4.18 -3.43 -1.48
N GLY A 697 3.08 -3.82 -0.84
CA GLY A 697 1.74 -3.55 -1.35
C GLY A 697 0.67 -3.70 -0.28
N GLY A 698 -0.32 -2.79 -0.29
CA GLY A 698 -1.33 -2.73 0.76
C GLY A 698 -0.67 -2.44 2.12
N ASP A 699 -0.78 -3.38 3.05
CA ASP A 699 -0.25 -3.29 4.41
C ASP A 699 0.92 -4.24 4.72
N ASP A 700 1.44 -4.98 3.73
CA ASP A 700 2.54 -5.96 3.88
C ASP A 700 3.74 -5.59 2.98
N ALA A 701 4.94 -5.78 3.51
CA ALA A 701 6.19 -5.65 2.74
C ALA A 701 7.31 -6.52 3.31
N VAL A 702 8.22 -6.94 2.42
CA VAL A 702 9.48 -7.59 2.78
C VAL A 702 10.64 -6.86 2.10
N ILE A 703 11.59 -6.41 2.91
CA ILE A 703 12.71 -5.58 2.48
C ILE A 703 14.00 -6.22 2.96
N LEU A 704 14.94 -6.42 2.03
CA LEU A 704 16.34 -6.67 2.34
C LEU A 704 17.05 -5.33 2.43
N ALA A 705 17.80 -5.11 3.49
CA ALA A 705 18.51 -3.86 3.70
C ALA A 705 19.86 -4.09 4.38
N PRO A 706 20.79 -3.13 4.32
CA PRO A 706 21.93 -3.10 5.22
C PRO A 706 21.43 -3.18 6.67
N SER A 707 21.99 -4.09 7.46
CA SER A 707 21.53 -4.28 8.85
C SER A 707 21.60 -3.00 9.67
N TRP A 708 22.61 -2.16 9.46
CA TRP A 708 22.76 -0.86 10.14
C TRP A 708 21.60 0.12 9.87
N ALA A 709 20.98 0.05 8.69
CA ALA A 709 19.86 0.91 8.30
C ALA A 709 18.51 0.37 8.81
N SER A 710 18.43 -0.94 9.09
CA SER A 710 17.17 -1.60 9.41
C SER A 710 16.43 -1.08 10.65
N PRO A 711 17.09 -0.63 11.74
CA PRO A 711 16.40 -0.01 12.87
C PRO A 711 15.72 1.31 12.50
N LEU A 712 16.39 2.15 11.71
CA LEU A 712 15.82 3.41 11.24
C LEU A 712 14.63 3.13 10.32
N ILE A 713 14.79 2.21 9.36
CA ILE A 713 13.71 1.84 8.44
C ILE A 713 12.49 1.36 9.26
N ALA A 714 12.67 0.44 10.20
CA ALA A 714 11.60 -0.04 11.06
C ALA A 714 10.89 1.10 11.84
N LEU A 715 11.66 2.06 12.36
CA LEU A 715 11.14 3.22 13.08
C LEU A 715 10.30 4.14 12.18
N VAL A 716 10.84 4.51 11.01
CA VAL A 716 10.15 5.40 10.05
C VAL A 716 8.89 4.73 9.52
N LEU A 717 8.97 3.47 9.08
CA LEU A 717 7.80 2.69 8.64
C LEU A 717 6.72 2.68 9.72
N GLY A 718 7.07 2.31 10.95
CA GLY A 718 6.13 2.20 12.05
C GLY A 718 5.45 3.52 12.41
N ARG A 719 6.19 4.63 12.44
CA ARG A 719 5.65 5.94 12.84
C ARG A 719 4.87 6.62 11.72
N GLU A 720 5.44 6.67 10.52
CA GLU A 720 4.81 7.37 9.40
C GLU A 720 3.55 6.64 8.93
N PHE A 721 3.52 5.30 8.95
CA PHE A 721 2.30 4.55 8.65
C PHE A 721 1.17 4.85 9.65
N LEU A 722 1.48 4.78 10.95
CA LEU A 722 0.52 5.07 12.02
C LEU A 722 -0.02 6.50 11.90
N TYR A 723 0.84 7.44 11.52
CA TYR A 723 0.48 8.84 11.39
C TYR A 723 -0.35 9.13 10.14
N ASN A 724 0.01 8.53 9.01
CA ASN A 724 -0.76 8.59 7.76
C ASN A 724 -2.15 7.94 7.89
N LEU A 725 -2.34 7.02 8.84
CA LEU A 725 -3.64 6.44 9.22
C LEU A 725 -4.31 7.14 10.43
N GLY A 726 -3.88 8.36 10.77
CA GLY A 726 -4.55 9.18 11.79
C GLY A 726 -4.61 8.54 13.18
N PHE A 727 -3.60 7.76 13.55
CA PHE A 727 -3.55 6.96 14.79
C PHE A 727 -4.71 5.98 14.97
N ILE A 728 -5.27 5.44 13.88
CA ILE A 728 -6.32 4.42 13.95
C ILE A 728 -5.74 3.01 13.92
N ARG A 729 -4.70 2.75 13.12
CA ARG A 729 -3.98 1.46 13.02
C ARG A 729 -2.49 1.66 12.81
N GLY A 730 -1.69 0.73 13.31
CA GLY A 730 -0.23 0.72 13.17
C GLY A 730 0.30 -0.54 12.48
N LEU A 731 1.62 -0.58 12.30
CA LEU A 731 2.36 -1.71 11.73
C LEU A 731 2.95 -2.61 12.81
N SER A 732 3.01 -3.89 12.50
CA SER A 732 3.84 -4.86 13.20
C SER A 732 5.10 -5.11 12.39
N VAL A 733 6.27 -4.91 13.00
CA VAL A 733 7.57 -4.97 12.31
C VAL A 733 8.45 -6.06 12.91
N GLY A 734 9.00 -6.93 12.08
CA GLY A 734 9.99 -7.93 12.44
C GLY A 734 11.30 -7.69 11.70
N VAL A 735 12.42 -7.56 12.43
CA VAL A 735 13.77 -7.36 11.86
C VAL A 735 14.67 -8.52 12.23
N ALA A 736 15.14 -9.27 11.24
CA ALA A 736 16.08 -10.37 11.45
C ALA A 736 17.38 -10.07 10.71
N ALA A 737 18.51 -10.04 11.41
CA ALA A 737 19.81 -9.74 10.82
C ALA A 737 20.80 -10.92 10.92
N ALA A 738 21.65 -11.07 9.90
CA ALA A 738 22.70 -12.07 9.85
C ALA A 738 23.80 -11.69 8.85
N ASN A 739 24.84 -12.51 8.77
CA ASN A 739 25.83 -12.45 7.69
C ASN A 739 25.13 -12.69 6.32
N PRO A 740 25.51 -11.99 5.23
CA PRO A 740 24.90 -12.15 3.90
C PRO A 740 25.05 -13.55 3.30
N LYS A 741 25.98 -14.37 3.80
CA LYS A 741 26.11 -15.80 3.44
C LYS A 741 25.14 -16.72 4.17
N ALA A 742 24.39 -16.22 5.16
CA ALA A 742 23.39 -16.99 5.87
C ALA A 742 22.23 -17.38 4.94
N ASN A 743 21.50 -18.44 5.31
CA ASN A 743 20.33 -18.86 4.55
C ASN A 743 19.23 -17.79 4.60
N ILE A 744 18.99 -17.12 3.48
CA ILE A 744 18.00 -16.04 3.38
C ILE A 744 16.57 -16.50 3.72
N TRP A 745 16.22 -17.75 3.43
CA TRP A 745 14.89 -18.29 3.75
C TRP A 745 14.69 -18.47 5.24
N SER A 746 15.75 -18.89 5.95
CA SER A 746 15.72 -18.95 7.41
C SER A 746 15.54 -17.54 7.99
N LEU A 747 16.23 -16.55 7.43
CA LEU A 747 16.12 -15.16 7.86
C LEU A 747 14.72 -14.56 7.60
N ILE A 748 14.10 -14.86 6.46
CA ILE A 748 12.71 -14.48 6.15
C ILE A 748 11.73 -15.14 7.13
N ASP A 749 11.92 -16.43 7.43
CA ASP A 749 11.11 -17.16 8.41
C ASP A 749 11.24 -16.55 9.82
N ALA A 750 12.47 -16.26 10.26
CA ALA A 750 12.73 -15.59 11.53
C ALA A 750 12.08 -14.19 11.61
N SER A 751 12.20 -13.37 10.56
CA SER A 751 11.55 -12.06 10.50
C SER A 751 10.01 -12.16 10.57
N SER A 752 9.44 -13.23 9.99
CA SER A 752 8.01 -13.50 10.03
C SER A 752 7.52 -13.88 11.42
N GLU A 753 8.29 -14.68 12.17
CA GLU A 753 8.00 -14.98 13.58
C GLU A 753 8.09 -13.74 14.48
N LEU A 754 9.14 -12.93 14.30
CA LEU A 754 9.31 -11.66 15.03
C LEU A 754 8.14 -10.70 14.77
N MET A 755 7.73 -10.53 13.51
CA MET A 755 6.56 -9.73 13.14
C MET A 755 5.27 -10.27 13.78
N ARG A 756 5.06 -11.60 13.76
CA ARG A 756 3.88 -12.23 14.40
C ARG A 756 3.80 -11.94 15.90
N ARG A 757 4.95 -11.93 16.59
CA ARG A 757 5.05 -11.55 18.01
C ARG A 757 4.68 -10.08 18.25
N ALA A 758 5.16 -9.17 17.40
CA ALA A 758 4.78 -7.76 17.44
C ALA A 758 3.27 -7.58 17.20
N LYS A 759 2.71 -8.32 16.24
CA LYS A 759 1.29 -8.31 15.88
C LYS A 759 0.37 -8.74 17.02
N SER A 760 0.78 -9.75 17.80
CA SER A 760 0.01 -10.17 18.98
C SER A 760 -0.15 -9.03 19.98
N LYS A 761 0.93 -8.27 20.25
CA LYS A 761 0.91 -7.18 21.23
C LYS A 761 0.15 -5.96 20.73
N SER A 762 0.31 -5.61 19.44
CA SER A 762 -0.43 -4.49 18.85
C SER A 762 -1.95 -4.73 18.85
N LYS A 763 -2.40 -5.97 18.59
CA LYS A 763 -3.82 -6.35 18.70
C LYS A 763 -4.40 -6.08 20.09
N GLU A 764 -3.71 -6.50 21.15
CA GLU A 764 -4.13 -6.23 22.54
C GLU A 764 -4.26 -4.72 22.83
N GLY A 765 -3.37 -3.90 22.25
CA GLY A 765 -3.40 -2.44 22.37
C GLY A 765 -4.62 -1.84 21.68
N VAL A 766 -4.86 -2.23 20.42
CA VAL A 766 -6.00 -1.75 19.62
C VAL A 766 -7.34 -2.10 20.26
N GLU A 767 -7.47 -3.31 20.82
CA GLU A 767 -8.67 -3.73 21.57
C GLU A 767 -8.91 -2.86 22.83
N LYS A 768 -7.85 -2.28 23.38
CA LYS A 768 -7.90 -1.32 24.51
C LYS A 768 -8.02 0.14 24.04
N GLY A 769 -8.16 0.39 22.74
CA GLY A 769 -8.31 1.72 22.15
C GLY A 769 -6.99 2.47 21.90
N LEU A 770 -5.83 1.79 22.01
CA LEU A 770 -4.51 2.36 21.79
C LEU A 770 -3.90 1.78 20.52
N ALA A 771 -3.98 2.51 19.41
CA ALA A 771 -3.31 2.11 18.18
C ALA A 771 -1.82 2.43 18.26
N GLU A 772 -0.99 1.39 18.21
CA GLU A 772 0.47 1.53 18.25
C GLU A 772 1.12 0.60 17.23
N SER A 773 2.20 1.09 16.62
CA SER A 773 3.11 0.24 15.85
C SER A 773 4.11 -0.42 16.80
N MET A 774 4.41 -1.69 16.55
CA MET A 774 5.25 -2.53 17.41
C MET A 774 6.40 -3.14 16.62
N VAL A 775 7.56 -3.31 17.26
CA VAL A 775 8.75 -3.91 16.66
C VAL A 775 9.32 -5.05 17.50
N CYS A 776 9.78 -6.09 16.81
CA CYS A 776 10.65 -7.14 17.33
C CYS A 776 11.88 -7.28 16.44
N PHE A 777 13.03 -7.58 17.02
CA PHE A 777 14.28 -7.76 16.30
C PHE A 777 15.20 -8.80 16.94
N ASP A 778 15.95 -9.52 16.11
CA ASP A 778 17.05 -10.41 16.54
C ASP A 778 18.18 -10.45 15.50
N ILE A 779 19.36 -10.89 15.93
CA ILE A 779 20.56 -11.02 15.10
C ILE A 779 21.33 -12.30 15.44
N VAL A 780 21.98 -12.88 14.43
CA VAL A 780 22.94 -13.97 14.60
C VAL A 780 24.26 -13.67 13.89
N GLU A 781 25.37 -13.91 14.58
CA GLU A 781 26.73 -13.76 14.02
C GLU A 781 27.24 -15.07 13.40
N ALA A 782 26.75 -16.23 13.89
CA ALA A 782 27.08 -17.56 13.37
C ALA A 782 25.93 -18.55 13.58
N GLY A 783 25.66 -19.40 12.58
CA GLY A 783 24.54 -20.35 12.56
C GLY A 783 23.29 -19.79 11.86
N ASP A 784 22.24 -20.61 11.80
CA ASP A 784 20.98 -20.23 11.16
C ASP A 784 20.01 -19.59 12.16
N LEU A 785 19.33 -18.54 11.71
CA LEU A 785 18.25 -17.90 12.46
C LEU A 785 16.92 -18.27 11.79
N SER A 786 16.10 -19.06 12.47
CA SER A 786 14.78 -19.55 12.00
C SER A 786 13.69 -19.26 13.04
N SER A 787 12.41 -19.49 12.68
CA SER A 787 11.28 -19.39 13.62
C SER A 787 11.49 -20.20 14.90
N SER A 788 12.01 -21.44 14.81
CA SER A 788 12.29 -22.28 15.99
C SER A 788 13.35 -21.66 16.89
N THR A 789 14.44 -21.17 16.29
CA THR A 789 15.54 -20.53 17.01
C THR A 789 15.09 -19.24 17.71
N ILE A 790 14.25 -18.43 17.06
CA ILE A 790 13.64 -17.24 17.65
C ILE A 790 12.79 -17.63 18.86
N ASN A 791 11.96 -18.67 18.75
CA ASN A 791 11.10 -19.12 19.84
C ASN A 791 11.91 -19.51 21.08
N GLU A 792 12.90 -20.37 20.90
CA GLU A 792 13.77 -20.84 21.99
C GLU A 792 14.53 -19.69 22.66
N ARG A 793 15.11 -18.78 21.86
CA ARG A 793 15.85 -17.62 22.38
C ARG A 793 14.96 -16.67 23.16
N PHE A 794 13.78 -16.32 22.63
CA PHE A 794 12.87 -15.41 23.32
C PHE A 794 12.29 -16.02 24.60
N GLU A 795 12.01 -17.32 24.63
CA GLU A 795 11.60 -18.01 25.85
C GLU A 795 12.69 -17.93 26.92
N ALA A 796 13.95 -18.16 26.55
CA ALA A 796 15.08 -18.02 27.46
C ALA A 796 15.24 -16.58 27.98
N LEU A 797 15.20 -15.59 27.09
CA LEU A 797 15.34 -14.17 27.46
C LEU A 797 14.19 -13.69 28.35
N ARG A 798 12.95 -14.12 28.09
CA ARG A 798 11.79 -13.77 28.93
C ARG A 798 11.88 -14.42 30.30
N ARG A 799 12.34 -15.66 30.38
CA ARG A 799 12.60 -16.34 31.67
C ARG A 799 13.63 -15.57 32.50
N GLU A 800 14.68 -15.06 31.86
CA GLU A 800 15.72 -14.25 32.52
C GLU A 800 15.35 -12.76 32.66
N LYS A 801 14.15 -12.33 32.19
CA LYS A 801 13.70 -10.91 32.15
C LYS A 801 14.69 -9.97 31.44
N LEU A 802 15.37 -10.46 30.41
CA LEU A 802 16.42 -9.73 29.68
C LEU A 802 15.96 -9.02 28.39
N THR A 803 14.69 -9.19 28.02
CA THR A 803 14.07 -8.54 26.86
C THR A 803 12.71 -7.96 27.25
N ALA A 804 12.44 -6.73 26.79
CA ALA A 804 11.13 -6.10 26.89
C ALA A 804 10.32 -6.20 25.58
N GLN A 805 10.86 -6.85 24.54
CA GLN A 805 10.20 -6.98 23.26
C GLN A 805 8.89 -7.81 23.33
N PRO A 806 7.84 -7.44 22.56
CA PRO A 806 7.80 -6.38 21.54
C PRO A 806 7.81 -4.96 22.11
N LEU A 807 8.46 -4.02 21.42
CA LEU A 807 8.55 -2.61 21.82
C LEU A 807 7.58 -1.75 21.01
N SER A 808 6.96 -0.75 21.65
CA SER A 808 6.26 0.33 20.92
C SER A 808 7.28 1.15 20.12
N MET A 809 6.87 1.76 19.01
CA MET A 809 7.79 2.62 18.23
C MET A 809 8.33 3.79 19.06
N LYS A 810 7.57 4.30 20.03
CA LYS A 810 8.01 5.35 20.95
C LYS A 810 9.13 4.86 21.87
N ASP A 811 9.02 3.65 22.42
CA ASP A 811 10.05 3.09 23.29
C ASP A 811 11.28 2.64 22.50
N PHE A 812 11.07 2.14 21.28
CA PHE A 812 12.14 1.83 20.35
C PHE A 812 12.94 3.08 19.93
N GLU A 813 12.26 4.19 19.63
CA GLU A 813 12.89 5.48 19.33
C GLU A 813 13.74 6.00 20.49
N LYS A 814 13.20 5.94 21.72
CA LYS A 814 13.94 6.33 22.92
C LYS A 814 15.18 5.46 23.11
N MET A 815 15.05 4.15 22.89
CA MET A 815 16.16 3.21 22.99
C MET A 815 17.25 3.55 21.98
N LEU A 816 16.89 3.75 20.70
CA LEU A 816 17.83 4.14 19.65
C LEU A 816 18.54 5.47 19.97
N SER A 817 17.78 6.49 20.34
CA SER A 817 18.31 7.81 20.65
C SER A 817 19.29 7.76 21.83
N SER A 818 18.99 6.94 22.85
CA SER A 818 19.85 6.76 24.02
C SER A 818 21.14 6.00 23.66
N ILE A 819 21.06 4.96 22.83
CA ILE A 819 22.23 4.21 22.34
C ILE A 819 23.16 5.13 21.54
N LEU A 820 22.59 5.99 20.69
CA LEU A 820 23.33 6.85 19.77
C LEU A 820 23.74 8.21 20.37
N SER A 821 23.19 8.61 21.53
CA SER A 821 23.19 10.01 22.04
C SER A 821 22.85 11.02 20.94
N SER A 822 21.80 10.70 20.18
CA SER A 822 21.29 11.59 19.15
C SER A 822 20.04 12.30 19.66
N GLU A 823 19.83 13.53 19.19
CA GLU A 823 18.51 14.14 19.17
C GLU A 823 17.55 13.33 18.27
N LEU A 824 16.24 13.52 18.49
CA LEU A 824 15.14 12.81 17.84
C LEU A 824 14.93 13.28 16.38
N GLU A 825 15.94 13.08 15.53
CA GLU A 825 15.90 13.40 14.10
C GLU A 825 16.34 12.17 13.29
N TYR A 826 15.48 11.67 12.39
CA TYR A 826 15.73 10.45 11.63
C TYR A 826 17.04 10.50 10.83
N SER A 827 17.32 11.60 10.13
CA SER A 827 18.59 11.75 9.41
C SER A 827 19.84 11.76 10.32
N LYS A 828 19.73 12.16 11.59
CA LYS A 828 20.84 12.05 12.57
C LYS A 828 21.03 10.59 13.01
N ILE A 829 19.94 9.85 13.24
CA ILE A 829 19.99 8.41 13.52
C ILE A 829 20.63 7.67 12.34
N ALA A 830 20.24 8.02 11.11
CA ALA A 830 20.83 7.49 9.88
C ALA A 830 22.34 7.74 9.82
N HIS A 831 22.74 9.01 10.03
CA HIS A 831 24.13 9.44 10.00
C HIS A 831 25.00 8.66 10.98
N ILE A 832 24.61 8.59 12.27
CA ILE A 832 25.41 7.90 13.29
C ILE A 832 25.43 6.39 13.06
N SER A 833 24.31 5.80 12.63
CA SER A 833 24.26 4.37 12.27
C SER A 833 25.17 4.05 11.10
N TYR A 834 25.24 4.95 10.10
CA TYR A 834 26.14 4.79 8.98
C TYR A 834 27.61 4.84 9.42
N LEU A 835 27.99 5.81 10.27
CA LEU A 835 29.34 5.90 10.87
C LEU A 835 29.70 4.61 11.63
N ALA A 836 28.79 4.11 12.47
CA ALA A 836 29.00 2.87 13.24
C ALA A 836 29.34 1.66 12.34
N SER A 837 28.76 1.62 11.14
CA SER A 837 28.92 0.51 10.18
C SER A 837 30.18 0.58 9.30
N ARG A 838 30.96 1.68 9.33
CA ARG A 838 32.10 1.87 8.40
C ARG A 838 33.34 1.11 8.85
N ASN A 839 34.11 0.60 7.89
CA ASN A 839 35.41 -0.01 8.19
C ASN A 839 36.53 1.04 8.20
N ILE A 840 37.13 1.29 9.36
CA ILE A 840 38.19 2.29 9.55
C ILE A 840 39.39 2.03 8.64
N LYS A 841 39.82 0.77 8.48
CA LYS A 841 41.01 0.42 7.67
C LYS A 841 40.79 0.72 6.18
N ILE A 842 39.55 0.58 5.71
CA ILE A 842 39.18 0.94 4.33
C ILE A 842 39.16 2.45 4.17
N LEU A 843 38.58 3.19 5.12
CA LEU A 843 38.61 4.67 5.08
C LEU A 843 40.05 5.22 5.09
N GLU A 844 40.95 4.61 5.85
CA GLU A 844 42.38 4.93 5.85
C GLU A 844 43.03 4.64 4.49
N LYS A 845 42.74 3.48 3.89
CA LYS A 845 43.25 3.08 2.56
C LYS A 845 42.78 4.05 1.47
N ASP A 846 41.51 4.45 1.52
CA ASP A 846 40.88 5.33 0.53
C ASP A 846 41.20 6.82 0.77
N ALA A 847 42.15 7.12 1.66
CA ALA A 847 42.64 8.45 1.99
C ALA A 847 41.54 9.44 2.40
N VAL A 848 40.51 8.94 3.09
CA VAL A 848 39.41 9.74 3.62
C VAL A 848 39.92 10.69 4.70
N LYS A 849 39.26 11.85 4.86
CA LYS A 849 39.66 12.89 5.83
C LYS A 849 39.82 12.31 7.24
N ARG A 850 40.95 12.62 7.90
CA ARG A 850 41.30 12.14 9.25
C ARG A 850 40.21 12.43 10.29
N ASP A 851 39.60 13.61 10.24
CA ASP A 851 38.52 13.99 11.17
C ASP A 851 37.31 13.04 11.07
N LEU A 852 37.00 12.53 9.88
CA LEU A 852 35.90 11.57 9.70
C LEU A 852 36.26 10.21 10.29
N ILE A 853 37.51 9.78 10.14
CA ILE A 853 38.01 8.52 10.71
C ILE A 853 37.95 8.57 12.24
N GLU A 854 38.36 9.69 12.85
CA GLU A 854 38.25 9.90 14.30
C GLU A 854 36.79 9.83 14.76
N ARG A 855 35.85 10.46 14.06
CA ARG A 855 34.42 10.38 14.39
C ARG A 855 33.86 8.95 14.28
N VAL A 856 34.22 8.20 13.23
CA VAL A 856 33.84 6.78 13.09
C VAL A 856 34.37 5.97 14.29
N TRP A 857 35.64 6.18 14.65
CA TRP A 857 36.25 5.50 15.79
C TRP A 857 35.56 5.84 17.12
N GLU A 858 35.22 7.10 17.36
CA GLU A 858 34.51 7.53 18.58
C GLU A 858 33.15 6.86 18.72
N VAL A 859 32.36 6.83 17.64
CA VAL A 859 31.05 6.16 17.61
C VAL A 859 31.22 4.66 17.89
N GLN A 860 32.12 4.00 17.17
CA GLN A 860 32.35 2.56 17.34
C GLN A 860 32.85 2.20 18.73
N LYS A 861 33.80 2.97 19.27
CA LYS A 861 34.35 2.76 20.60
C LYS A 861 33.26 2.84 21.65
N ARG A 862 32.42 3.86 21.58
CA ARG A 862 31.30 4.02 22.52
C ARG A 862 30.34 2.84 22.48
N LEU A 863 29.93 2.40 21.30
CA LEU A 863 29.02 1.25 21.15
C LEU A 863 29.66 -0.04 21.68
N LYS A 864 30.95 -0.28 21.40
CA LYS A 864 31.74 -1.39 21.95
C LYS A 864 31.83 -1.33 23.48
N ASP A 865 31.99 -0.14 24.04
CA ASP A 865 32.06 0.08 25.49
C ASP A 865 30.73 -0.24 26.19
N ILE A 866 29.60 0.19 25.62
CA ILE A 866 28.26 -0.15 26.12
C ILE A 866 28.06 -1.67 26.09
N ARG A 867 28.36 -2.30 24.94
CA ARG A 867 28.18 -3.74 24.73
C ARG A 867 29.01 -4.57 25.74
N ARG A 868 30.29 -4.22 25.88
CA ARG A 868 31.19 -4.84 26.86
C ARG A 868 30.67 -4.69 28.29
N ALA A 869 30.22 -3.50 28.66
CA ALA A 869 29.69 -3.27 30.00
C ALA A 869 28.41 -4.11 30.27
N ILE A 870 27.55 -4.34 29.27
CA ILE A 870 26.37 -5.23 29.39
C ILE A 870 26.83 -6.67 29.66
N ILE A 871 27.77 -7.17 28.87
CA ILE A 871 28.31 -8.54 29.01
C ILE A 871 28.96 -8.71 30.39
N GLU A 872 29.82 -7.78 30.81
CA GLU A 872 30.50 -7.81 32.11
C GLU A 872 29.48 -7.79 33.26
N THR A 873 28.44 -6.96 33.15
CA THR A 873 27.37 -6.86 34.16
C THR A 873 26.59 -8.16 34.29
N LEU A 874 26.18 -8.77 33.17
CA LEU A 874 25.43 -10.02 33.16
C LEU A 874 26.29 -11.20 33.64
N GLN A 875 27.55 -11.27 33.22
CA GLN A 875 28.49 -12.31 33.67
C GLN A 875 28.77 -12.21 35.17
N ALA A 876 28.96 -11.00 35.69
CA ALA A 876 29.12 -10.78 37.13
C ALA A 876 27.88 -11.25 37.90
N ALA A 877 26.68 -10.88 37.43
CA ALA A 877 25.43 -11.31 38.05
C ALA A 877 25.25 -12.84 38.04
N LYS A 878 25.47 -13.49 36.89
CA LYS A 878 25.40 -14.95 36.77
C LYS A 878 26.42 -15.65 37.66
N SER A 879 27.65 -15.13 37.72
CA SER A 879 28.72 -15.67 38.57
C SER A 879 28.38 -15.58 40.06
N MET A 880 27.76 -14.48 40.51
CA MET A 880 27.31 -14.33 41.89
C MET A 880 26.18 -15.32 42.22
N ILE A 881 25.20 -15.49 41.32
CA ILE A 881 24.10 -16.46 41.50
C ILE A 881 24.64 -17.89 41.63
N ILE A 882 25.60 -18.28 40.79
CA ILE A 882 26.23 -19.61 40.85
C ILE A 882 26.92 -19.82 42.20
N LYS A 883 27.65 -18.81 42.69
CA LYS A 883 28.32 -18.87 44.01
C LYS A 883 27.35 -18.98 45.19
N MET A 884 26.08 -18.58 45.03
CA MET A 884 25.05 -18.70 46.08
C MET A 884 24.42 -20.10 46.18
N GLY A 885 24.84 -21.07 45.35
CA GLY A 885 24.58 -22.51 45.54
C GLY A 885 23.19 -23.01 45.18
N ASN A 886 22.19 -22.14 44.96
CA ASN A 886 20.85 -22.51 44.52
C ASN A 886 20.38 -21.65 43.33
N VAL A 887 20.87 -21.99 42.14
CA VAL A 887 20.66 -21.20 40.91
C VAL A 887 19.16 -20.96 40.63
N LYS A 888 18.32 -22.01 40.70
CA LYS A 888 16.86 -21.88 40.46
C LYS A 888 16.18 -20.91 41.42
N ARG A 889 16.62 -20.83 42.68
CA ARG A 889 16.06 -19.91 43.68
C ARG A 889 16.48 -18.46 43.44
N TYR A 890 17.71 -18.25 42.97
CA TYR A 890 18.31 -16.91 42.86
C TYR A 890 18.29 -16.31 41.44
N GLU A 891 17.94 -17.08 40.42
CA GLU A 891 17.81 -16.62 39.02
C GLU A 891 16.89 -15.41 38.89
N ARG A 892 15.80 -15.36 39.68
CA ARG A 892 14.87 -14.21 39.73
C ARG A 892 15.49 -12.88 40.18
N TYR A 893 16.69 -12.90 40.79
CA TYR A 893 17.40 -11.70 41.26
C TYR A 893 18.49 -11.23 40.29
N ILE A 894 18.62 -11.84 39.11
CA ILE A 894 19.68 -11.50 38.15
C ILE A 894 19.71 -10.00 37.81
N LEU A 895 18.54 -9.37 37.62
CA LEU A 895 18.43 -7.95 37.32
C LEU A 895 18.84 -7.06 38.52
N LEU A 896 18.51 -7.47 39.75
CA LEU A 896 18.92 -6.73 40.95
C LEU A 896 20.44 -6.74 41.12
N ILE A 897 21.06 -7.90 40.94
CA ILE A 897 22.50 -8.06 41.07
C ILE A 897 23.21 -7.29 39.94
N ALA A 898 22.67 -7.35 38.73
CA ALA A 898 23.13 -6.55 37.59
C ALA A 898 23.05 -5.04 37.89
N TYR A 899 21.93 -4.56 38.45
CA TYR A 899 21.76 -3.16 38.84
C TYR A 899 22.77 -2.71 39.89
N ILE A 900 22.95 -3.50 40.95
CA ILE A 900 23.92 -3.20 42.03
C ILE A 900 25.34 -3.17 41.46
N TYR A 901 25.68 -4.12 40.59
CA TYR A 901 26.97 -4.14 39.91
C TYR A 901 27.18 -2.89 39.06
N ALA A 902 26.20 -2.54 38.22
CA ALA A 902 26.25 -1.34 37.39
C ALA A 902 26.41 -0.06 38.22
N CYS A 903 25.65 0.11 39.31
CA CYS A 903 25.78 1.24 40.22
C CYS A 903 27.19 1.34 40.83
N ARG A 904 27.77 0.21 41.23
CA ARG A 904 29.14 0.18 41.79
C ARG A 904 30.19 0.55 40.76
N GLN A 905 30.03 0.14 39.51
CA GLN A 905 30.97 0.49 38.44
C GLN A 905 30.79 1.94 37.98
N ALA A 906 29.55 2.42 37.88
CA ALA A 906 29.26 3.82 37.55
C ALA A 906 29.84 4.80 38.58
N ALA A 907 29.79 4.45 39.87
CA ALA A 907 30.43 5.25 40.92
C ALA A 907 31.97 5.32 40.80
N ARG A 908 32.60 4.31 40.17
CA ARG A 908 34.06 4.27 39.93
C ARG A 908 34.45 4.98 38.64
N ILE A 909 33.60 4.90 37.62
CA ILE A 909 33.80 5.44 36.28
C ILE A 909 32.68 6.46 36.00
N LYS A 910 32.89 7.72 36.43
CA LYS A 910 31.90 8.80 36.22
C LYS A 910 31.65 9.00 34.72
N ASN A 911 30.37 9.14 34.34
CA ASN A 911 29.91 9.33 32.96
C ASN A 911 30.33 8.20 31.98
N GLY A 912 30.46 6.96 32.47
CA GLY A 912 30.80 5.78 31.66
C GLY A 912 29.60 4.97 31.16
N PRO A 913 29.83 3.89 30.39
CA PRO A 913 28.77 3.00 29.85
C PRO A 913 27.88 2.37 30.94
N TYR A 914 28.36 2.31 32.17
CA TYR A 914 27.62 1.78 33.32
C TYR A 914 26.49 2.69 33.82
N GLU A 915 26.56 4.01 33.62
CA GLU A 915 25.43 4.91 33.89
C GLU A 915 24.29 4.65 32.90
N PHE A 916 24.63 4.42 31.62
CA PHE A 916 23.66 4.01 30.62
C PHE A 916 23.01 2.66 30.98
N ILE A 917 23.79 1.65 31.42
CA ILE A 917 23.25 0.35 31.86
C ILE A 917 22.28 0.52 33.01
N LYS A 918 22.60 1.36 34.00
CA LYS A 918 21.71 1.65 35.12
C LYS A 918 20.37 2.20 34.63
N SER A 919 20.37 3.04 33.61
CA SER A 919 19.13 3.65 33.08
C SER A 919 18.20 2.69 32.34
N ILE A 920 18.72 1.55 31.86
CA ILE A 920 17.95 0.56 31.08
C ILE A 920 17.54 -0.69 31.88
N ILE A 921 17.97 -0.78 33.15
CA ILE A 921 17.46 -1.78 34.10
C ILE A 921 16.28 -1.14 34.83
N PRO A 922 15.10 -1.77 34.84
CA PRO A 922 13.93 -1.18 35.47
C PRO A 922 14.06 -1.13 36.99
N ASP A 923 13.41 -0.13 37.61
CA ASP A 923 13.35 0.03 39.06
C ASP A 923 12.54 -1.08 39.75
N SER A 924 11.67 -1.76 39.00
CA SER A 924 10.86 -2.90 39.47
C SER A 924 11.50 -4.23 39.10
N LEU A 925 11.64 -5.12 40.08
CA LEU A 925 12.12 -6.50 39.89
C LEU A 925 11.21 -7.34 38.98
N ASP A 926 9.95 -6.92 38.80
CA ASP A 926 8.97 -7.63 37.97
C ASP A 926 8.89 -7.13 36.53
N ALA A 927 9.49 -5.99 36.22
CA ALA A 927 9.58 -5.48 34.87
C ALA A 927 10.75 -6.14 34.10
N PRO A 928 10.61 -6.38 32.79
CA PRO A 928 11.72 -6.81 31.94
C PRO A 928 12.73 -5.69 31.74
N SER A 929 14.00 -6.06 31.60
CA SER A 929 15.08 -5.13 31.20
C SER A 929 15.31 -5.11 29.70
N ASN A 930 15.92 -4.03 29.21
CA ASN A 930 16.34 -3.90 27.81
C ASN A 930 17.79 -4.35 27.56
N LEU A 931 18.45 -5.00 28.53
CA LEU A 931 19.89 -5.29 28.44
C LEU A 931 20.23 -6.10 27.19
N SER A 932 19.46 -7.13 26.88
CA SER A 932 19.72 -7.98 25.73
C SER A 932 19.16 -7.40 24.43
N ASP A 933 18.17 -6.50 24.52
CA ASP A 933 17.65 -5.76 23.38
C ASP A 933 18.69 -4.74 22.89
N VAL A 934 19.33 -4.01 23.81
CA VAL A 934 20.39 -3.05 23.48
C VAL A 934 21.62 -3.74 22.89
N ASP A 935 22.09 -4.86 23.45
CA ASP A 935 23.24 -5.60 22.88
C ASP A 935 22.97 -6.01 21.43
N ARG A 936 21.80 -6.59 21.14
CA ARG A 936 21.40 -6.96 19.77
C ARG A 936 21.30 -5.76 18.85
N LEU A 937 20.68 -4.68 19.32
CA LEU A 937 20.50 -3.49 18.50
C LEU A 937 21.84 -2.83 18.15
N ILE A 938 22.80 -2.82 19.08
CA ILE A 938 24.17 -2.36 18.81
C ILE A 938 24.82 -3.21 17.72
N LYS A 939 24.69 -4.54 17.74
CA LYS A 939 25.24 -5.41 16.69
C LYS A 939 24.59 -5.16 15.32
N ILE A 940 23.27 -4.93 15.31
CA ILE A 940 22.53 -4.59 14.09
C ILE A 940 23.05 -3.24 13.53
N ILE A 941 23.16 -2.21 14.37
CA ILE A 941 23.68 -0.88 14.00
C ILE A 941 25.14 -0.94 13.55
N GLY A 942 25.95 -1.76 14.21
CA GLY A 942 27.35 -1.97 13.86
C GLY A 942 27.57 -2.64 12.51
N GLY A 943 26.51 -3.20 11.92
CA GLY A 943 26.54 -3.69 10.54
C GLY A 943 27.50 -4.84 10.31
N GLY A 944 27.98 -5.53 11.34
CA GLY A 944 29.02 -6.57 11.26
C GLY A 944 30.45 -6.11 11.58
N VAL A 945 30.66 -4.82 11.88
CA VAL A 945 31.97 -4.23 12.25
C VAL A 945 32.17 -4.11 13.79
N ILE A 946 31.07 -4.25 14.54
CA ILE A 946 30.99 -4.17 16.00
C ILE A 946 30.33 -5.43 16.53
#